data_AF-F4QFB3-F1
#
_entry.id   AF-F4QFB3-F1
#
_cell.length_a   1.000
_cell.length_b   1.000
_cell.length_c   1.000
_cell.angle_alpha   90.00
_cell.angle_beta   90.00
_cell.angle_gamma   90.00
#
_symmetry.space_group_name_H-M   'P 1'
#
loop_
_entity.id
_entity.type
_entity.pdbx_description
1 polymer ?
#
loop_
_entity_poly.entity_id
_entity_poly.type
_entity_poly.pdbx_seq_one_letter_code
_entity_poly.pdbx_strand_id
1 'polypeptide(L)'
;MNQSIPSWLVSINHQWSIQHKLKVQQQLMNTSNNNSSSNQFRVLTILTLLLCCHYHISLSNSQQVLPDDELASAIFLIRQYGIPKPENQSLCESYSGSKMGARFVCDSSNTFDEKYHIVEITFTLTGIPSGNPPSLAKSFTMPALQYIELRSEEVANRSINILELLKSVKSLNRIILQGDRSISYIPGDFNNFPNLTSFSLFYDNNPFVIPHAFLNNSISLRSITVTFSILSITIDDSLYFPSLIDYYFQSNCTAGSHHINITAKSFPNLERFLVFVLSRSNITVHLNKDVIKLWKIYCVVTSELDSECHLRIGYPSSIESLYLDNNNIQNFSTNLPNTLRTLSISNNLNFNGAITDSFCGITSLRIGSTAISSLPSCVWCYKGTSRYDVITDLQAPPNFQCPGIYPQITINNKDNLLVTNNNIATIKGNNIGYGSYESNYTLNPTISNQELSFKYTQATPIPEIPTLVTINLTPHKVQMMIVKDDINIGEPTILQINQNNIIIKFNLDYNPYFNHTITIDNSIACTNVTNIYPSQFECTTPLLSSGDHQLIVSNSYIQSQVPFTINSQYLCQQSTNNCYGNGKCTIDAYPIISSGNYNSTNNKHVELNGDFGPSISNHSNVSVSINNSISCVVESLSQFQINCTIDQQPSFGLASVQLQLNNDLNTTARNILYLQSPPSQPSPSPISKLECEKNTSNCYGHGYCDDSGKCKCQHGYSGIDNCLAKYIDAIIIPNTTDPTVSFDIEGTDFLFELFSIQELNFDKNITKELFISNYTWNVNKTTTNNHTTNVNYQLNTLSSPSSFNNYSTYQPAQVLSTISFSTQPRTVEFGGQQLLLHANSIKLQVNISKWQFSSNLSTLRVLQYLRVVKDDIQFNGRFIDVALSDGRPTYSPTQLLPSTRINDEQSIAMIGIGFPQCQECVLDPDFAALVINPDGYGKCDSIGFGKWKIIVIAVCVSLVMITTVLVIVIAFKKAVQLKFAKRLNKSFTNLSYSLNNLSNSFHNLNRILNQSDTKISTQQEQEINTNSIQNKISDWVKKKAHK
;
A
#
# COMPACT_ATOMS: atom_id res chain seq x y z
N MET A 1 31.07 25.98 -37.95
CA MET A 1 30.25 26.77 -38.90
C MET A 1 28.86 26.15 -38.93
N ASN A 2 27.87 26.96 -38.55
CA ASN A 2 26.41 26.83 -38.69
C ASN A 2 25.72 25.55 -38.18
N GLN A 3 24.65 25.58 -37.37
CA GLN A 3 24.01 26.63 -36.58
C GLN A 3 22.92 25.92 -35.74
N SER A 4 22.90 26.20 -34.44
CA SER A 4 21.74 26.31 -33.54
C SER A 4 20.54 25.33 -33.67
N ILE A 5 20.34 24.49 -32.64
CA ILE A 5 19.01 24.07 -32.18
C ILE A 5 18.87 24.50 -30.72
N PRO A 6 17.90 25.36 -30.35
CA PRO A 6 17.60 25.64 -28.95
C PRO A 6 16.51 24.71 -28.40
N SER A 7 16.72 24.35 -27.15
CA SER A 7 15.87 23.59 -26.23
C SER A 7 14.75 24.43 -25.62
N TRP A 8 13.52 23.89 -25.54
CA TRP A 8 12.66 24.01 -24.35
C TRP A 8 11.45 23.04 -24.39
N LEU A 9 11.04 22.66 -23.18
CA LEU A 9 10.35 21.46 -22.71
C LEU A 9 8.79 21.51 -22.73
N VAL A 10 8.21 20.32 -22.94
CA VAL A 10 7.18 19.63 -22.10
C VAL A 10 5.67 19.79 -22.36
N SER A 11 5.05 18.59 -22.33
CA SER A 11 3.65 18.19 -22.15
C SER A 11 2.73 18.22 -23.36
N ILE A 12 2.36 17.02 -23.84
CA ILE A 12 1.01 16.44 -23.70
C ILE A 12 1.03 15.01 -24.30
N ASN A 13 0.78 14.02 -23.44
CA ASN A 13 0.41 12.66 -23.81
C ASN A 13 -1.08 12.63 -24.20
N HIS A 14 -1.47 11.64 -25.00
CA HIS A 14 -2.79 11.38 -25.60
C HIS A 14 -3.15 12.19 -26.86
N GLN A 15 -2.72 11.70 -28.03
CA GLN A 15 -3.59 11.57 -29.22
C GLN A 15 -2.84 10.91 -30.40
N TRP A 16 -2.55 9.60 -30.34
CA TRP A 16 -2.09 8.85 -31.53
C TRP A 16 -2.62 7.41 -31.50
N SER A 17 -3.91 7.24 -31.78
CA SER A 17 -4.48 5.99 -32.31
C SER A 17 -5.85 6.30 -32.89
N ILE A 18 -5.90 6.51 -34.21
CA ILE A 18 -7.00 6.32 -35.17
C ILE A 18 -6.55 7.12 -36.41
N GLN A 19 -5.64 6.56 -37.21
CA GLN A 19 -5.35 7.00 -38.59
C GLN A 19 -4.52 5.95 -39.37
N HIS A 20 -4.70 4.64 -39.09
CA HIS A 20 -4.00 3.59 -39.85
C HIS A 20 -4.83 2.34 -40.18
N LYS A 21 -6.16 2.42 -40.18
CA LYS A 21 -7.06 1.32 -40.59
C LYS A 21 -8.16 1.73 -41.58
N LEU A 22 -7.82 2.53 -42.59
CA LEU A 22 -8.67 2.77 -43.76
C LEU A 22 -7.84 2.83 -45.06
N LYS A 23 -7.11 1.73 -45.36
CA LYS A 23 -6.42 1.59 -46.66
C LYS A 23 -6.26 0.16 -47.19
N VAL A 24 -7.18 -0.75 -46.85
CA VAL A 24 -7.17 -2.14 -47.38
C VAL A 24 -8.53 -2.63 -47.92
N GLN A 25 -9.61 -1.83 -47.86
CA GLN A 25 -10.90 -2.19 -48.48
C GLN A 25 -11.23 -1.37 -49.74
N GLN A 26 -10.28 -1.24 -50.66
CA GLN A 26 -10.53 -0.59 -51.96
C GLN A 26 -9.84 -1.29 -53.13
N GLN A 27 -9.75 -2.63 -53.10
CA GLN A 27 -9.15 -3.40 -54.19
C GLN A 27 -9.82 -4.74 -54.54
N LEU A 28 -11.10 -4.96 -54.17
CA LEU A 28 -11.81 -6.20 -54.51
C LEU A 28 -13.28 -6.00 -54.96
N MET A 29 -13.59 -4.93 -55.71
CA MET A 29 -14.83 -4.88 -56.48
C MET A 29 -14.61 -4.17 -57.83
N ASN A 30 -14.06 -4.92 -58.78
CA ASN A 30 -14.21 -4.66 -60.21
C ASN A 30 -14.04 -5.99 -60.94
N THR A 31 -15.12 -6.75 -61.11
CA THR A 31 -15.46 -7.50 -62.33
C THR A 31 -16.73 -8.37 -62.14
N SER A 32 -17.49 -8.46 -63.24
CA SER A 32 -18.56 -9.40 -63.62
C SER A 32 -19.96 -9.34 -62.97
N ASN A 33 -20.83 -8.55 -63.61
CA ASN A 33 -22.10 -8.95 -64.26
C ASN A 33 -22.61 -10.40 -64.05
N ASN A 34 -23.83 -10.56 -63.54
CA ASN A 34 -25.01 -10.95 -64.35
C ASN A 34 -26.29 -11.18 -63.52
N ASN A 35 -27.36 -10.54 -63.98
CA ASN A 35 -28.79 -10.89 -63.96
C ASN A 35 -29.54 -11.41 -62.70
N SER A 36 -30.55 -10.60 -62.36
CA SER A 36 -31.96 -10.96 -62.08
C SER A 36 -32.32 -11.62 -60.75
N SER A 37 -32.68 -10.78 -59.77
CA SER A 37 -33.85 -10.97 -58.88
C SER A 37 -34.06 -9.71 -58.01
N SER A 38 -34.37 -8.59 -58.66
CA SER A 38 -34.62 -7.30 -58.01
C SER A 38 -36.10 -7.22 -57.59
N ASN A 39 -36.39 -7.38 -56.29
CA ASN A 39 -37.37 -6.54 -55.56
C ASN A 39 -37.46 -6.87 -54.05
N GLN A 40 -37.02 -8.04 -53.58
CA GLN A 40 -36.99 -8.35 -52.13
C GLN A 40 -35.76 -7.77 -51.40
N PHE A 41 -34.62 -7.67 -52.06
CA PHE A 41 -33.40 -7.12 -51.45
C PHE A 41 -33.46 -5.60 -51.22
N ARG A 42 -34.18 -4.84 -52.05
CA ARG A 42 -34.27 -3.37 -51.90
C ARG A 42 -35.05 -2.94 -50.66
N VAL A 43 -36.08 -3.69 -50.26
CA VAL A 43 -36.88 -3.38 -49.06
C VAL A 43 -36.09 -3.71 -47.78
N LEU A 44 -35.36 -4.83 -47.77
CA LEU A 44 -34.55 -5.23 -46.62
C LEU A 44 -33.38 -4.26 -46.38
N THR A 45 -32.74 -3.80 -47.47
CA THR A 45 -31.59 -2.87 -47.39
C THR A 45 -32.01 -1.48 -46.90
N ILE A 46 -33.18 -0.99 -47.30
CA ILE A 46 -33.75 0.29 -46.82
C ILE A 46 -34.17 0.19 -45.35
N LEU A 47 -34.72 -0.95 -44.92
CA LEU A 47 -35.06 -1.16 -43.50
C LEU A 47 -33.80 -1.22 -42.62
N THR A 48 -32.74 -1.90 -43.05
CA THR A 48 -31.46 -1.93 -42.32
C THR A 48 -30.75 -0.59 -42.31
N LEU A 49 -30.84 0.22 -43.39
CA LEU A 49 -30.28 1.58 -43.38
C LEU A 49 -31.07 2.52 -42.46
N LEU A 50 -32.40 2.40 -42.40
CA LEU A 50 -33.22 3.19 -41.47
C LEU A 50 -33.00 2.78 -40.00
N LEU A 51 -32.80 1.48 -39.74
CA LEU A 51 -32.44 0.96 -38.42
C LEU A 51 -31.02 1.37 -38.00
N CYS A 52 -30.04 1.35 -38.91
CA CYS A 52 -28.68 1.84 -38.65
C CYS A 52 -28.62 3.37 -38.47
N CYS A 53 -29.44 4.15 -39.20
CA CYS A 53 -29.56 5.59 -38.98
C CYS A 53 -30.24 5.92 -37.64
N HIS A 54 -31.23 5.15 -37.19
CA HIS A 54 -31.80 5.29 -35.83
C HIS A 54 -30.79 4.90 -34.72
N TYR A 55 -29.93 3.91 -34.98
CA TYR A 55 -28.92 3.47 -34.02
C TYR A 55 -27.70 4.41 -33.95
N HIS A 56 -27.34 5.10 -35.04
CA HIS A 56 -26.25 6.07 -35.05
C HIS A 56 -26.66 7.49 -34.60
N ILE A 57 -27.93 7.90 -34.75
CA ILE A 57 -28.42 9.19 -34.22
C ILE A 57 -28.59 9.15 -32.69
N SER A 58 -28.69 7.96 -32.08
CA SER A 58 -28.79 7.79 -30.62
C SER A 58 -27.45 7.78 -29.87
N LEU A 59 -26.31 7.94 -30.55
CA LEU A 59 -24.97 7.94 -29.95
C LEU A 59 -24.20 9.26 -30.09
N SER A 60 -24.87 10.34 -30.49
CA SER A 60 -24.31 11.69 -30.54
C SER A 60 -25.23 12.70 -29.85
N ASN A 61 -25.33 12.59 -28.53
CA ASN A 61 -25.73 13.60 -27.52
C ASN A 61 -26.38 12.88 -26.33
N SER A 62 -25.61 12.13 -25.52
CA SER A 62 -26.01 11.98 -24.12
C SER A 62 -25.64 13.30 -23.45
N GLN A 63 -26.56 14.27 -23.47
CA GLN A 63 -26.44 15.44 -22.61
C GLN A 63 -26.24 14.91 -21.18
N GLN A 64 -25.17 15.32 -20.49
CA GLN A 64 -24.98 14.95 -19.10
C GLN A 64 -26.08 15.63 -18.28
N VAL A 65 -26.91 14.83 -17.60
CA VAL A 65 -28.13 15.29 -16.91
C VAL A 65 -27.91 15.16 -15.41
N LEU A 66 -28.25 16.21 -14.64
CA LEU A 66 -28.29 16.15 -13.19
C LEU A 66 -29.44 15.24 -12.72
N PRO A 67 -29.24 14.43 -11.66
CA PRO A 67 -30.33 13.74 -10.97
C PRO A 67 -31.50 14.68 -10.61
N ASP A 68 -32.73 14.20 -10.74
CA ASP A 68 -33.94 15.03 -10.57
C ASP A 68 -34.07 15.64 -9.16
N ASP A 69 -33.62 14.92 -8.14
CA ASP A 69 -33.61 15.35 -6.73
C ASP A 69 -32.53 16.41 -6.45
N GLU A 70 -31.38 16.31 -7.11
CA GLU A 70 -30.34 17.32 -7.09
C GLU A 70 -30.75 18.59 -7.85
N LEU A 71 -31.35 18.44 -9.03
CA LEU A 71 -31.93 19.56 -9.77
C LEU A 71 -33.02 20.26 -8.95
N ALA A 72 -33.90 19.52 -8.27
CA ALA A 72 -34.92 20.10 -7.39
C ALA A 72 -34.31 20.89 -6.21
N SER A 73 -33.21 20.39 -5.63
CA SER A 73 -32.45 21.09 -4.59
C SER A 73 -31.86 22.41 -5.11
N ALA A 74 -31.37 22.41 -6.35
CA ALA A 74 -30.85 23.62 -7.00
C ALA A 74 -31.96 24.63 -7.35
N ILE A 75 -33.10 24.17 -7.88
CA ILE A 75 -34.28 25.01 -8.17
C ILE A 75 -34.80 25.68 -6.89
N PHE A 76 -34.76 24.97 -5.75
CA PHE A 76 -35.08 25.59 -4.48
C PHE A 76 -34.17 26.77 -4.14
N LEU A 77 -32.85 26.61 -4.26
CA LEU A 77 -31.91 27.71 -4.02
C LEU A 77 -32.17 28.87 -4.99
N ILE A 78 -32.42 28.55 -6.27
CA ILE A 78 -32.76 29.53 -7.30
C ILE A 78 -33.95 30.38 -6.87
N ARG A 79 -35.05 29.76 -6.44
CA ARG A 79 -36.25 30.50 -6.04
C ARG A 79 -36.13 31.17 -4.68
N GLN A 80 -35.51 30.50 -3.70
CA GLN A 80 -35.31 31.02 -2.35
C GLN A 80 -34.52 32.33 -2.35
N TYR A 81 -33.52 32.44 -3.22
CA TYR A 81 -32.64 33.60 -3.32
C TYR A 81 -32.86 34.47 -4.57
N GLY A 82 -33.82 34.13 -5.43
CA GLY A 82 -34.08 34.88 -6.68
C GLY A 82 -32.91 34.84 -7.67
N ILE A 83 -32.22 33.70 -7.77
CA ILE A 83 -31.05 33.55 -8.63
C ILE A 83 -31.52 33.56 -10.10
N PRO A 84 -30.98 34.43 -10.98
CA PRO A 84 -31.44 34.51 -12.37
C PRO A 84 -30.91 33.37 -13.27
N LYS A 85 -31.05 32.11 -12.83
CA LYS A 85 -30.55 30.92 -13.51
C LYS A 85 -31.69 30.04 -14.04
N PRO A 86 -31.47 29.26 -15.13
CA PRO A 86 -32.46 28.32 -15.63
C PRO A 86 -32.86 27.29 -14.56
N GLU A 87 -34.16 27.05 -14.41
CA GLU A 87 -34.71 26.02 -13.51
C GLU A 87 -34.83 24.65 -14.21
N ASN A 88 -33.83 24.28 -15.01
CA ASN A 88 -33.81 23.05 -15.78
C ASN A 88 -32.36 22.54 -15.93
N GLN A 89 -32.16 21.51 -16.75
CA GLN A 89 -30.88 20.84 -16.93
C GLN A 89 -29.76 21.72 -17.53
N SER A 90 -30.06 22.92 -18.05
CA SER A 90 -29.05 23.88 -18.51
C SER A 90 -28.49 24.79 -17.41
N LEU A 91 -28.84 24.55 -16.13
CA LEU A 91 -28.37 25.33 -14.98
C LEU A 91 -26.83 25.50 -14.92
N CYS A 92 -26.10 24.43 -15.29
CA CYS A 92 -24.65 24.35 -15.26
C CYS A 92 -23.95 25.02 -16.45
N GLU A 93 -24.71 25.48 -17.47
CA GLU A 93 -24.13 26.09 -18.66
C GLU A 93 -23.54 27.48 -18.34
N SER A 94 -22.35 27.73 -18.90
CA SER A 94 -21.64 29.00 -18.73
C SER A 94 -22.38 30.11 -19.46
N TYR A 95 -23.12 30.93 -18.71
CA TYR A 95 -23.85 32.07 -19.26
C TYR A 95 -22.93 33.30 -19.34
N SER A 96 -22.67 33.77 -20.56
CA SER A 96 -21.87 34.99 -20.83
C SER A 96 -22.74 36.26 -20.73
N GLY A 97 -23.21 36.57 -19.51
CA GLY A 97 -23.93 37.81 -19.21
C GLY A 97 -23.15 38.67 -18.21
N SER A 98 -22.89 39.95 -18.55
CA SER A 98 -22.09 40.91 -17.77
C SER A 98 -22.71 41.38 -16.43
N LYS A 99 -23.72 40.67 -15.90
CA LYS A 99 -24.51 41.10 -14.72
C LYS A 99 -24.84 40.01 -13.69
N MET A 100 -24.19 38.85 -13.69
CA MET A 100 -24.59 37.77 -12.77
C MET A 100 -23.45 37.29 -11.89
N GLY A 101 -23.47 37.71 -10.64
CA GLY A 101 -22.61 37.16 -9.59
C GLY A 101 -23.08 35.79 -9.10
N ALA A 102 -23.69 34.93 -9.94
CA ALA A 102 -24.24 33.62 -9.56
C ALA A 102 -23.80 32.49 -10.51
N ARG A 103 -23.23 31.41 -9.98
CA ARG A 103 -22.60 30.30 -10.68
C ARG A 103 -22.95 28.96 -10.02
N PHE A 104 -23.35 28.01 -10.85
CA PHE A 104 -23.46 26.59 -10.52
C PHE A 104 -22.43 25.87 -11.38
N VAL A 105 -21.54 25.10 -10.77
CA VAL A 105 -20.55 24.28 -11.46
C VAL A 105 -20.92 22.82 -11.28
N CYS A 106 -20.98 22.11 -12.39
CA CYS A 106 -21.31 20.70 -12.40
C CYS A 106 -20.19 19.92 -13.08
N ASP A 107 -19.84 18.77 -12.52
CA ASP A 107 -18.71 17.96 -12.93
C ASP A 107 -19.08 16.47 -12.84
N SER A 108 -18.47 15.67 -13.71
CA SER A 108 -18.54 14.21 -13.69
C SER A 108 -17.17 13.55 -13.48
N SER A 109 -16.08 14.31 -13.64
CA SER A 109 -14.70 13.81 -13.55
C SER A 109 -14.19 13.66 -12.12
N ASN A 110 -14.76 14.41 -11.18
CA ASN A 110 -14.34 14.45 -9.77
C ASN A 110 -15.42 13.91 -8.80
N THR A 111 -16.39 13.15 -9.31
CA THR A 111 -17.47 12.55 -8.52
C THR A 111 -17.21 11.07 -8.30
N PHE A 112 -17.47 10.56 -7.09
CA PHE A 112 -17.17 9.17 -6.72
C PHE A 112 -17.98 8.13 -7.53
N ASP A 113 -19.13 8.53 -8.07
CA ASP A 113 -20.01 7.68 -8.86
C ASP A 113 -19.97 7.97 -10.38
N GLU A 114 -19.00 8.78 -10.83
CA GLU A 114 -18.81 9.18 -12.24
C GLU A 114 -20.03 9.87 -12.88
N LYS A 115 -21.00 10.31 -12.05
CA LYS A 115 -22.19 11.02 -12.52
C LYS A 115 -21.98 12.51 -12.51
N TYR A 116 -22.77 13.18 -13.34
CA TYR A 116 -22.82 14.64 -13.41
C TYR A 116 -23.53 15.18 -12.17
N HIS A 117 -22.79 15.87 -11.31
CA HIS A 117 -23.29 16.45 -10.06
C HIS A 117 -22.87 17.91 -9.91
N ILE A 118 -23.60 18.66 -9.07
CA ILE A 118 -23.25 20.02 -8.68
C ILE A 118 -22.12 19.96 -7.64
N VAL A 119 -20.97 20.53 -7.98
CA VAL A 119 -19.76 20.53 -7.12
C VAL A 119 -19.50 21.88 -6.45
N GLU A 120 -19.97 22.97 -7.06
CA GLU A 120 -19.84 24.34 -6.53
C GLU A 120 -21.10 25.17 -6.80
N ILE A 121 -21.51 25.94 -5.78
CA ILE A 121 -22.57 26.94 -5.87
C ILE A 121 -22.03 28.23 -5.28
N THR A 122 -21.96 29.29 -6.08
CA THR A 122 -21.58 30.62 -5.61
C THR A 122 -22.60 31.63 -6.08
N PHE A 123 -23.12 32.48 -5.21
CA PHE A 123 -23.81 33.68 -5.66
C PHE A 123 -23.71 34.89 -4.74
N THR A 124 -23.84 36.08 -5.35
CA THR A 124 -23.98 37.38 -4.69
C THR A 124 -25.10 38.16 -5.36
N LEU A 125 -26.19 38.42 -4.62
CA LEU A 125 -27.39 39.11 -5.13
C LEU A 125 -27.82 40.24 -4.19
N THR A 126 -28.35 41.32 -4.78
CA THR A 126 -28.95 42.46 -4.08
C THR A 126 -30.44 42.65 -4.46
N GLY A 127 -31.05 41.66 -5.12
CA GLY A 127 -32.42 41.74 -5.67
C GLY A 127 -33.47 41.02 -4.82
N ILE A 128 -34.74 41.38 -5.01
CA ILE A 128 -35.89 40.78 -4.31
C ILE A 128 -36.18 39.40 -4.95
N PRO A 129 -36.28 38.31 -4.15
CA PRO A 129 -36.60 36.98 -4.65
C PRO A 129 -37.94 36.93 -5.37
N SER A 130 -37.96 36.44 -6.62
CA SER A 130 -39.16 36.29 -7.42
C SER A 130 -39.60 34.82 -7.47
N GLY A 131 -40.36 34.37 -6.47
CA GLY A 131 -41.01 33.05 -6.50
C GLY A 131 -41.04 32.34 -5.15
N ASN A 132 -42.09 31.53 -4.91
CA ASN A 132 -42.12 30.65 -3.75
C ASN A 132 -41.24 29.42 -4.01
N PRO A 133 -40.28 29.11 -3.12
CA PRO A 133 -39.47 27.91 -3.26
C PRO A 133 -40.36 26.65 -3.12
N PRO A 134 -40.11 25.58 -3.91
CA PRO A 134 -40.83 24.32 -3.79
C PRO A 134 -40.61 23.70 -2.39
N SER A 135 -41.59 22.93 -1.90
CA SER A 135 -41.41 22.21 -0.62
C SER A 135 -40.41 21.06 -0.80
N LEU A 136 -39.25 21.14 -0.15
CA LEU A 136 -38.29 20.03 -0.08
C LEU A 136 -38.61 19.07 1.06
N ALA A 137 -38.20 17.81 0.86
CA ALA A 137 -38.17 16.78 1.90
C ALA A 137 -37.02 17.03 2.89
N LYS A 138 -37.12 18.10 3.69
CA LYS A 138 -36.28 18.41 4.87
C LYS A 138 -34.75 18.56 4.69
N SER A 139 -34.15 18.20 3.56
CA SER A 139 -32.70 18.27 3.32
C SER A 139 -32.35 18.48 1.85
N PHE A 140 -31.17 19.02 1.54
CA PHE A 140 -30.64 19.04 0.17
C PHE A 140 -30.05 17.68 -0.23
N THR A 141 -30.29 17.32 -1.50
CA THR A 141 -29.64 16.17 -2.14
C THR A 141 -28.59 16.68 -3.12
N MET A 142 -27.37 16.90 -2.64
CA MET A 142 -26.24 17.36 -3.45
C MET A 142 -24.98 16.59 -3.01
N PRO A 143 -24.88 15.29 -3.31
CA PRO A 143 -23.90 14.39 -2.68
C PRO A 143 -22.44 14.71 -3.02
N ALA A 144 -22.20 15.48 -4.08
CA ALA A 144 -20.86 15.90 -4.51
C ALA A 144 -20.57 17.38 -4.26
N LEU A 145 -21.45 18.13 -3.59
CA LEU A 145 -21.26 19.56 -3.38
C LEU A 145 -20.09 19.80 -2.42
N GLN A 146 -19.06 20.49 -2.90
CA GLN A 146 -17.83 20.78 -2.14
C GLN A 146 -17.77 22.23 -1.68
N TYR A 147 -18.28 23.17 -2.48
CA TYR A 147 -18.21 24.60 -2.16
C TYR A 147 -19.58 25.26 -2.26
N ILE A 148 -19.98 25.94 -1.19
CA ILE A 148 -21.18 26.77 -1.19
C ILE A 148 -20.90 28.17 -0.64
N GLU A 149 -21.26 29.18 -1.43
CA GLU A 149 -21.20 30.59 -1.06
C GLU A 149 -22.52 31.28 -1.39
N LEU A 150 -23.25 31.72 -0.37
CA LEU A 150 -24.54 32.39 -0.51
C LEU A 150 -24.47 33.77 0.13
N ARG A 151 -24.56 34.82 -0.68
CA ARG A 151 -24.63 36.21 -0.19
C ARG A 151 -25.93 36.85 -0.64
N SER A 152 -26.86 37.06 0.30
CA SER A 152 -28.14 37.71 0.04
C SER A 152 -28.71 38.35 1.30
N GLU A 153 -29.23 39.57 1.21
CA GLU A 153 -29.91 40.24 2.33
C GLU A 153 -31.40 39.88 2.44
N GLU A 154 -31.98 39.33 1.37
CA GLU A 154 -33.40 38.97 1.30
C GLU A 154 -33.58 37.54 0.77
N VAL A 155 -34.64 36.89 1.23
CA VAL A 155 -34.99 35.51 0.89
C VAL A 155 -36.50 35.38 0.74
N ALA A 156 -36.96 34.52 -0.18
CA ALA A 156 -38.37 34.39 -0.51
C ALA A 156 -39.19 33.89 0.68
N ASN A 157 -38.68 32.87 1.39
CA ASN A 157 -39.32 32.33 2.59
C ASN A 157 -38.35 32.34 3.77
N ARG A 158 -38.53 33.30 4.69
CA ARG A 158 -37.72 33.44 5.91
C ARG A 158 -37.93 32.32 6.94
N SER A 159 -38.98 31.51 6.81
CA SER A 159 -39.26 30.43 7.76
C SER A 159 -38.39 29.18 7.52
N ILE A 160 -37.65 29.12 6.41
CA ILE A 160 -36.86 27.94 6.04
C ILE A 160 -35.38 28.22 6.29
N ASN A 161 -34.87 27.74 7.41
CA ASN A 161 -33.46 27.89 7.78
C ASN A 161 -32.56 27.06 6.85
N ILE A 162 -31.68 27.72 6.08
CA ILE A 162 -30.78 27.03 5.13
C ILE A 162 -29.83 26.03 5.81
N LEU A 163 -29.45 26.26 7.06
CA LEU A 163 -28.57 25.36 7.80
C LEU A 163 -29.21 24.00 8.07
N GLU A 164 -30.54 23.94 8.24
CA GLU A 164 -31.27 22.67 8.35
C GLU A 164 -31.18 21.85 7.06
N LEU A 165 -31.17 22.52 5.90
CA LEU A 165 -31.08 21.86 4.61
C LEU A 165 -29.66 21.41 4.27
N LEU A 166 -28.64 22.15 4.73
CA LEU A 166 -27.23 21.86 4.48
C LEU A 166 -26.63 20.79 5.39
N LYS A 167 -27.24 20.51 6.55
CA LYS A 167 -26.65 19.60 7.54
C LYS A 167 -26.40 18.18 7.04
N SER A 168 -27.15 17.72 6.02
CA SER A 168 -26.97 16.40 5.38
C SER A 168 -25.82 16.36 4.36
N VAL A 169 -25.36 17.52 3.88
CA VAL A 169 -24.40 17.62 2.77
C VAL A 169 -22.97 17.49 3.30
N LYS A 170 -22.57 16.27 3.66
CA LYS A 170 -21.27 15.99 4.29
C LYS A 170 -20.06 16.06 3.35
N SER A 171 -20.29 16.23 2.05
CA SER A 171 -19.26 16.44 1.03
C SER A 171 -18.62 17.83 1.07
N LEU A 172 -19.26 18.80 1.75
CA LEU A 172 -18.84 20.19 1.79
C LEU A 172 -17.42 20.35 2.37
N ASN A 173 -16.57 21.02 1.59
CA ASN A 173 -15.25 21.50 1.97
C ASN A 173 -15.32 22.95 2.48
N ARG A 174 -16.17 23.81 1.89
CA ARG A 174 -16.24 25.21 2.30
C ARG A 174 -17.66 25.75 2.27
N ILE A 175 -18.04 26.43 3.36
CA ILE A 175 -19.35 27.05 3.55
C ILE A 175 -19.16 28.54 3.85
N ILE A 176 -19.76 29.40 3.03
CA ILE A 176 -19.82 30.85 3.27
C ILE A 176 -21.27 31.29 3.15
N LEU A 177 -21.82 31.84 4.22
CA LEU A 177 -23.18 32.38 4.25
C LEU A 177 -23.12 33.82 4.72
N GLN A 178 -23.72 34.75 3.97
CA GLN A 178 -23.72 36.17 4.30
C GLN A 178 -25.10 36.79 4.11
N GLY A 179 -25.58 37.48 5.15
CA GLY A 179 -26.80 38.30 5.11
C GLY A 179 -28.13 37.53 5.10
N ASP A 180 -28.10 36.19 5.04
CA ASP A 180 -29.30 35.37 4.86
C ASP A 180 -30.26 35.45 6.07
N ARG A 181 -31.37 36.19 5.88
CA ARG A 181 -32.38 36.41 6.91
C ARG A 181 -33.26 35.22 7.24
N SER A 182 -33.11 34.07 6.57
CA SER A 182 -33.78 32.82 6.96
C SER A 182 -33.06 32.07 8.09
N ILE A 183 -31.77 32.37 8.32
CA ILE A 183 -31.01 31.77 9.41
C ILE A 183 -31.47 32.40 10.72
N SER A 184 -32.32 31.69 11.45
CA SER A 184 -32.89 32.13 12.73
C SER A 184 -32.33 31.37 13.94
N TYR A 185 -31.66 30.24 13.71
CA TYR A 185 -30.92 29.46 14.72
C TYR A 185 -29.84 28.61 14.04
N ILE A 186 -28.96 27.98 14.84
CA ILE A 186 -28.04 26.96 14.36
C ILE A 186 -28.56 25.58 14.78
N PRO A 187 -28.72 24.61 13.86
CA PRO A 187 -29.18 23.28 14.22
C PRO A 187 -28.23 22.59 15.21
N GLY A 188 -28.79 21.95 16.25
CA GLY A 188 -28.00 21.27 17.28
C GLY A 188 -27.16 20.08 16.77
N ASP A 189 -27.56 19.51 15.63
CA ASP A 189 -26.92 18.41 14.92
C ASP A 189 -26.08 18.88 13.72
N PHE A 190 -25.79 20.18 13.60
CA PHE A 190 -24.92 20.73 12.54
C PHE A 190 -23.44 20.43 12.83
N ASN A 191 -23.04 19.17 12.68
CA ASN A 191 -21.72 18.64 13.08
C ASN A 191 -21.21 17.56 12.11
N ASN A 192 -20.04 16.96 12.38
CA ASN A 192 -19.48 15.84 11.63
C ASN A 192 -19.35 16.12 10.11
N PHE A 193 -18.63 17.18 9.72
CA PHE A 193 -18.29 17.43 8.31
C PHE A 193 -16.84 17.03 8.04
N PRO A 194 -16.58 15.81 7.52
CA PRO A 194 -15.23 15.26 7.43
C PRO A 194 -14.31 16.05 6.49
N ASN A 195 -14.88 16.64 5.43
CA ASN A 195 -14.13 17.36 4.40
C ASN A 195 -14.09 18.88 4.62
N LEU A 196 -14.88 19.41 5.56
CA LEU A 196 -15.03 20.85 5.75
C LEU A 196 -13.73 21.46 6.25
N THR A 197 -13.13 22.35 5.48
CA THR A 197 -11.90 23.08 5.82
C THR A 197 -12.17 24.50 6.31
N SER A 198 -13.29 25.11 5.88
CA SER A 198 -13.62 26.49 6.24
C SER A 198 -15.12 26.68 6.39
N PHE A 199 -15.51 27.26 7.52
CA PHE A 199 -16.88 27.69 7.78
C PHE A 199 -16.91 29.19 8.09
N SER A 200 -17.72 29.94 7.35
CA SER A 200 -17.92 31.37 7.56
C SER A 200 -19.40 31.74 7.55
N LEU A 201 -19.86 32.40 8.60
CA LEU A 201 -21.21 32.92 8.71
C LEU A 201 -21.17 34.40 9.11
N PHE A 202 -21.57 35.24 8.15
CA PHE A 202 -21.56 36.69 8.25
C PHE A 202 -22.98 37.23 8.36
N TYR A 203 -23.36 37.72 9.52
CA TYR A 203 -24.73 38.14 9.74
C TYR A 203 -24.83 39.24 10.79
N ASP A 204 -25.72 40.21 10.58
CA ASP A 204 -25.76 41.41 11.42
C ASP A 204 -27.00 41.49 12.34
N ASN A 205 -28.03 40.64 12.12
CA ASN A 205 -29.37 40.87 12.69
C ASN A 205 -29.94 39.68 13.47
N ASN A 206 -29.48 39.48 14.71
CA ASN A 206 -30.08 38.74 15.84
C ASN A 206 -29.00 37.91 16.55
N PRO A 207 -28.99 37.89 17.89
CA PRO A 207 -27.99 37.12 18.61
C PRO A 207 -28.33 35.62 18.59
N PHE A 208 -27.35 34.77 18.30
CA PHE A 208 -27.55 33.32 18.23
C PHE A 208 -26.96 32.58 19.43
N VAL A 209 -27.66 31.54 19.87
CA VAL A 209 -27.10 30.50 20.75
C VAL A 209 -26.31 29.53 19.88
N ILE A 210 -25.03 29.32 20.17
CA ILE A 210 -24.22 28.28 19.51
C ILE A 210 -24.45 26.95 20.24
N PRO A 211 -25.02 25.92 19.58
CA PRO A 211 -25.14 24.60 20.17
C PRO A 211 -23.77 24.03 20.52
N HIS A 212 -23.67 23.31 21.63
CA HIS A 212 -22.39 22.74 22.08
C HIS A 212 -21.76 21.79 21.06
N ALA A 213 -22.55 21.01 20.33
CA ALA A 213 -22.04 20.10 19.30
C ALA A 213 -21.72 20.78 17.95
N PHE A 214 -21.87 22.11 17.83
CA PHE A 214 -21.70 22.83 16.57
C PHE A 214 -20.35 22.56 15.91
N LEU A 215 -20.38 22.07 14.67
CA LEU A 215 -19.23 21.65 13.86
C LEU A 215 -18.34 20.56 14.48
N ASN A 216 -18.68 20.02 15.65
CA ASN A 216 -17.83 19.06 16.35
C ASN A 216 -17.48 17.85 15.46
N ASN A 217 -16.27 17.29 15.65
CA ASN A 217 -15.67 16.21 14.85
C ASN A 217 -15.48 16.53 13.34
N SER A 218 -15.50 17.80 12.94
CA SER A 218 -15.11 18.19 11.58
C SER A 218 -13.58 18.25 11.48
N ILE A 219 -12.96 17.07 11.35
CA ILE A 219 -11.51 16.88 11.54
C ILE A 219 -10.62 17.68 10.59
N SER A 220 -11.12 18.04 9.41
CA SER A 220 -10.38 18.81 8.39
C SER A 220 -10.54 20.33 8.55
N LEU A 221 -11.34 20.79 9.51
CA LEU A 221 -11.70 22.18 9.67
C LEU A 221 -10.50 23.00 10.12
N ARG A 222 -10.11 23.99 9.30
CA ARG A 222 -8.97 24.88 9.52
C ARG A 222 -9.40 26.27 9.99
N SER A 223 -10.57 26.75 9.59
CA SER A 223 -11.05 28.08 9.95
C SER A 223 -12.53 28.10 10.29
N ILE A 224 -12.87 28.77 11.40
CA ILE A 224 -14.23 29.15 11.80
C ILE A 224 -14.30 30.67 11.92
N THR A 225 -15.19 31.29 11.15
CA THR A 225 -15.42 32.74 11.19
C THR A 225 -16.90 33.04 11.38
N VAL A 226 -17.23 33.66 12.52
CA VAL A 226 -18.60 34.03 12.89
C VAL A 226 -18.66 35.52 13.21
N THR A 227 -19.25 36.36 12.35
CA THR A 227 -19.30 37.82 12.62
C THR A 227 -20.59 38.30 13.26
N PHE A 228 -21.56 37.43 13.54
CA PHE A 228 -22.78 37.83 14.24
C PHE A 228 -22.61 37.85 15.76
N SER A 229 -23.53 38.53 16.43
CA SER A 229 -23.61 38.55 17.90
C SER A 229 -23.88 37.15 18.46
N ILE A 230 -22.93 36.53 19.15
CA ILE A 230 -23.18 35.26 19.85
C ILE A 230 -23.80 35.54 21.23
N LEU A 231 -24.97 34.98 21.50
CA LEU A 231 -25.67 35.09 22.78
C LEU A 231 -25.01 34.21 23.86
N SER A 232 -24.69 32.96 23.51
CA SER A 232 -24.03 32.00 24.41
C SER A 232 -23.20 31.00 23.62
N ILE A 233 -22.05 30.60 24.16
CA ILE A 233 -21.16 29.60 23.57
C ILE A 233 -20.40 28.88 24.69
N THR A 234 -20.19 27.58 24.50
CA THR A 234 -19.33 26.77 25.38
C THR A 234 -18.23 26.15 24.54
N ILE A 235 -16.98 26.42 24.91
CA ILE A 235 -15.78 25.87 24.30
C ILE A 235 -15.02 25.12 25.40
N ASP A 236 -14.90 23.80 25.26
CA ASP A 236 -14.24 22.93 26.23
C ASP A 236 -13.69 21.65 25.57
N ASP A 237 -13.09 20.79 26.39
CA ASP A 237 -12.42 19.51 26.05
C ASP A 237 -13.28 18.43 25.38
N SER A 238 -14.59 18.66 25.21
CA SER A 238 -15.48 17.75 24.48
C SER A 238 -15.55 18.05 22.99
N LEU A 239 -15.08 19.22 22.57
CA LEU A 239 -14.92 19.59 21.18
C LEU A 239 -13.67 18.92 20.60
N TYR A 240 -13.70 18.53 19.33
CA TYR A 240 -12.59 17.89 18.65
C TYR A 240 -12.36 18.53 17.28
N PHE A 241 -11.39 19.46 17.23
CA PHE A 241 -11.00 20.22 16.05
C PHE A 241 -9.48 20.11 15.80
N PRO A 242 -8.98 18.92 15.45
CA PRO A 242 -7.55 18.65 15.38
C PRO A 242 -6.81 19.50 14.34
N SER A 243 -7.47 19.99 13.29
CA SER A 243 -6.85 20.78 12.23
C SER A 243 -7.12 22.29 12.31
N LEU A 244 -7.83 22.76 13.34
CA LEU A 244 -8.27 24.17 13.40
C LEU A 244 -7.08 25.08 13.67
N ILE A 245 -6.89 26.06 12.79
CA ILE A 245 -5.83 27.07 12.82
C ILE A 245 -6.42 28.41 13.31
N ASP A 246 -7.63 28.73 12.84
CA ASP A 246 -8.27 30.04 13.03
C ASP A 246 -9.65 29.91 13.66
N TYR A 247 -9.85 30.61 14.77
CA TYR A 247 -11.16 30.76 15.39
C TYR A 247 -11.46 32.24 15.63
N TYR A 248 -12.40 32.77 14.86
CA TYR A 248 -12.91 34.13 14.99
C TYR A 248 -14.39 34.14 15.36
N PHE A 249 -14.77 34.93 16.38
CA PHE A 249 -16.17 35.26 16.62
C PHE A 249 -16.43 36.63 17.27
N GLN A 250 -17.65 37.16 17.08
CA GLN A 250 -18.17 38.29 17.83
C GLN A 250 -19.09 37.82 18.97
N SER A 251 -18.89 38.36 20.16
CA SER A 251 -19.56 37.95 21.39
C SER A 251 -20.50 39.04 21.89
N ASN A 252 -21.76 38.68 22.11
CA ASN A 252 -22.76 39.47 22.84
C ASN A 252 -23.29 38.63 24.01
N CYS A 253 -22.37 37.95 24.70
CA CYS A 253 -22.56 37.00 25.79
C CYS A 253 -23.37 37.59 26.96
N THR A 254 -24.68 37.73 26.75
CA THR A 254 -25.65 38.37 27.66
C THR A 254 -26.57 37.36 28.32
N ALA A 255 -26.58 36.10 27.87
CA ALA A 255 -27.36 35.02 28.48
C ALA A 255 -26.65 33.66 28.29
N GLY A 256 -26.89 32.70 29.19
CA GLY A 256 -26.39 31.32 29.06
C GLY A 256 -24.97 31.09 29.60
N SER A 257 -24.31 30.03 29.13
CA SER A 257 -22.93 29.69 29.49
C SER A 257 -21.94 30.50 28.66
N HIS A 258 -20.91 31.03 29.33
CA HIS A 258 -19.79 31.78 28.73
C HIS A 258 -18.45 31.09 28.99
N HIS A 259 -18.49 29.76 29.16
CA HIS A 259 -17.30 28.98 29.47
C HIS A 259 -16.46 28.79 28.21
N ILE A 260 -15.33 29.49 28.12
CA ILE A 260 -14.34 29.31 27.06
C ILE A 260 -13.05 28.83 27.68
N ASN A 261 -12.74 27.56 27.45
CA ASN A 261 -11.53 26.90 27.88
C ASN A 261 -10.83 26.28 26.66
N ILE A 262 -9.72 26.89 26.24
CA ILE A 262 -8.94 26.46 25.08
C ILE A 262 -7.82 25.55 25.56
N THR A 263 -7.82 24.30 25.10
CA THR A 263 -6.83 23.26 25.42
C THR A 263 -6.32 22.59 24.14
N ALA A 264 -5.16 21.96 24.21
CA ALA A 264 -4.59 21.25 23.07
C ALA A 264 -5.34 19.95 22.76
N LYS A 265 -6.15 19.45 23.69
CA LYS A 265 -7.02 18.28 23.45
C LYS A 265 -8.06 18.59 22.37
N SER A 266 -8.66 19.77 22.42
CA SER A 266 -9.66 20.21 21.45
C SER A 266 -9.05 20.93 20.25
N PHE A 267 -7.95 21.66 20.48
CA PHE A 267 -7.37 22.60 19.52
C PHE A 267 -5.84 22.47 19.41
N PRO A 268 -5.29 21.30 19.04
CA PRO A 268 -3.85 21.06 19.04
C PRO A 268 -3.07 21.90 18.03
N ASN A 269 -3.74 22.41 16.98
CA ASN A 269 -3.15 23.18 15.89
C ASN A 269 -3.59 24.65 15.82
N LEU A 270 -4.27 25.14 16.85
CA LEU A 270 -4.80 26.51 16.84
C LEU A 270 -3.67 27.53 16.92
N GLU A 271 -3.65 28.45 15.96
CA GLU A 271 -2.63 29.49 15.80
C GLU A 271 -3.16 30.88 16.11
N ARG A 272 -4.43 31.14 15.76
CA ARG A 272 -5.08 32.45 15.92
C ARG A 272 -6.44 32.30 16.60
N PHE A 273 -6.61 32.98 17.73
CA PHE A 273 -7.87 33.05 18.47
C PHE A 273 -8.34 34.51 18.58
N LEU A 274 -9.49 34.82 17.99
CA LEU A 274 -10.00 36.17 17.89
C LEU A 274 -11.42 36.25 18.45
N VAL A 275 -11.58 36.95 19.57
CA VAL A 275 -12.88 37.32 20.11
C VAL A 275 -13.02 38.84 20.19
N PHE A 276 -14.12 39.33 19.62
CA PHE A 276 -14.53 40.72 19.69
C PHE A 276 -15.80 40.81 20.54
N VAL A 277 -15.72 41.54 21.65
CA VAL A 277 -16.81 41.65 22.63
C VAL A 277 -17.63 42.92 22.35
N LEU A 278 -18.93 42.75 22.12
CA LEU A 278 -19.90 43.83 21.86
C LEU A 278 -20.39 44.44 23.18
N SER A 279 -21.18 45.51 23.12
CA SER A 279 -21.71 46.25 24.29
C SER A 279 -22.51 45.37 25.26
N ARG A 280 -22.37 45.63 26.57
CA ARG A 280 -23.05 44.94 27.68
C ARG A 280 -22.76 43.44 27.79
N SER A 281 -21.60 42.99 27.32
CA SER A 281 -21.22 41.57 27.29
C SER A 281 -19.92 41.34 28.06
N ASN A 282 -19.92 40.33 28.94
CA ASN A 282 -18.73 39.92 29.67
C ASN A 282 -18.37 38.48 29.31
N ILE A 283 -17.09 38.26 28.97
CA ILE A 283 -16.60 36.93 28.61
C ILE A 283 -15.32 36.62 29.39
N THR A 284 -15.16 35.36 29.79
CA THR A 284 -13.91 34.88 30.37
C THR A 284 -13.31 33.82 29.46
N VAL A 285 -12.08 34.08 29.00
CA VAL A 285 -11.32 33.16 28.13
C VAL A 285 -10.17 32.57 28.94
N HIS A 286 -10.20 31.26 29.14
CA HIS A 286 -9.12 30.51 29.76
C HIS A 286 -8.27 29.85 28.67
N LEU A 287 -7.00 30.24 28.58
CA LEU A 287 -6.02 29.60 27.70
C LEU A 287 -5.14 28.68 28.53
N ASN A 288 -5.07 27.40 28.18
CA ASN A 288 -4.26 26.44 28.91
C ASN A 288 -2.83 26.37 28.35
N LYS A 289 -1.88 25.90 29.18
CA LYS A 289 -0.43 25.88 28.89
C LYS A 289 -0.03 24.92 27.78
N ASP A 290 -0.90 23.96 27.48
CA ASP A 290 -0.69 22.90 26.49
C ASP A 290 -0.91 23.39 25.05
N VAL A 291 -1.52 24.56 24.84
CA VAL A 291 -1.78 25.15 23.51
C VAL A 291 -0.54 25.85 22.95
N ILE A 292 0.45 25.07 22.53
CA ILE A 292 1.80 25.55 22.15
C ILE A 292 1.94 26.19 20.77
N LYS A 293 0.90 26.18 19.93
CA LYS A 293 0.92 26.78 18.57
C LYS A 293 0.23 28.13 18.48
N LEU A 294 -0.51 28.51 19.52
CA LEU A 294 -1.27 29.75 19.55
C LEU A 294 -0.31 30.93 19.67
N TRP A 295 -0.19 31.71 18.59
CA TRP A 295 0.74 32.84 18.53
C TRP A 295 0.03 34.20 18.46
N LYS A 296 -1.26 34.24 18.05
CA LYS A 296 -2.04 35.49 17.96
C LYS A 296 -3.35 35.43 18.71
N ILE A 297 -3.58 36.40 19.59
CA ILE A 297 -4.80 36.49 20.40
C ILE A 297 -5.42 37.89 20.31
N TYR A 298 -6.72 37.95 20.06
CA TYR A 298 -7.54 39.15 20.25
C TYR A 298 -8.60 38.86 21.31
N CYS A 299 -8.62 39.67 22.36
CA CYS A 299 -9.67 39.75 23.38
C CYS A 299 -10.08 41.23 23.49
N VAL A 300 -10.72 41.75 22.45
CA VAL A 300 -10.93 43.20 22.26
C VAL A 300 -12.38 43.55 22.43
N VAL A 301 -12.69 44.66 23.10
CA VAL A 301 -14.05 45.19 23.19
C VAL A 301 -14.27 46.22 22.08
N THR A 302 -15.43 46.18 21.42
CA THR A 302 -15.73 47.09 20.29
C THR A 302 -16.48 48.36 20.69
N SER A 303 -17.03 48.42 21.91
CA SER A 303 -17.83 49.55 22.43
C SER A 303 -17.68 49.74 23.95
N GLU A 304 -17.69 50.98 24.43
CA GLU A 304 -17.35 51.35 25.81
C GLU A 304 -18.44 51.09 26.88
N LEU A 305 -19.62 50.59 26.52
CA LEU A 305 -20.73 50.40 27.47
C LEU A 305 -20.70 49.02 28.15
N ASP A 306 -20.22 48.98 29.40
CA ASP A 306 -20.32 47.85 30.35
C ASP A 306 -19.93 46.46 29.78
N SER A 307 -18.79 46.37 29.08
CA SER A 307 -18.28 45.13 28.49
C SER A 307 -16.85 44.82 28.89
N GLU A 308 -16.54 43.54 29.10
CA GLU A 308 -15.20 43.11 29.47
C GLU A 308 -14.81 41.73 28.88
N CYS A 309 -13.56 41.64 28.40
CA CYS A 309 -12.93 40.41 27.95
C CYS A 309 -11.87 39.97 28.98
N HIS A 310 -12.27 39.15 29.96
CA HIS A 310 -11.38 38.63 30.97
C HIS A 310 -10.51 37.49 30.41
N LEU A 311 -9.30 37.80 29.95
CA LEU A 311 -8.34 36.81 29.49
C LEU A 311 -7.50 36.26 30.65
N ARG A 312 -7.50 34.92 30.81
CA ARG A 312 -6.64 34.19 31.76
C ARG A 312 -5.68 33.29 30.99
N ILE A 313 -4.40 33.60 31.11
CA ILE A 313 -3.34 32.95 30.33
C ILE A 313 -2.63 31.92 31.22
N GLY A 314 -2.73 30.64 30.87
CA GLY A 314 -2.01 29.53 31.53
C GLY A 314 -0.52 29.44 31.19
N TYR A 315 0.03 30.48 30.55
CA TYR A 315 1.43 30.64 30.12
C TYR A 315 1.86 29.82 28.88
N PRO A 316 1.21 29.98 27.71
CA PRO A 316 1.72 29.42 26.45
C PRO A 316 2.93 30.23 25.97
N SER A 317 4.06 29.55 25.81
CA SER A 317 5.35 30.15 25.43
C SER A 317 5.42 30.60 23.96
N SER A 318 4.34 30.44 23.19
CA SER A 318 4.28 30.71 21.75
C SER A 318 3.60 32.04 21.39
N ILE A 319 3.00 32.75 22.33
CA ILE A 319 2.29 34.00 22.00
C ILE A 319 3.29 35.04 21.50
N GLU A 320 3.05 35.54 20.30
CA GLU A 320 3.81 36.62 19.67
C GLU A 320 3.00 37.91 19.59
N SER A 321 1.67 37.83 19.54
CA SER A 321 0.79 38.98 19.36
C SER A 321 -0.43 38.93 20.28
N LEU A 322 -0.59 39.96 21.12
CA LEU A 322 -1.66 40.07 22.11
C LEU A 322 -2.39 41.41 21.99
N TYR A 323 -3.68 41.36 21.71
CA TYR A 323 -4.57 42.53 21.59
C TYR A 323 -5.67 42.45 22.65
N LEU A 324 -5.73 43.48 23.51
CA LEU A 324 -6.59 43.62 24.68
C LEU A 324 -7.19 45.03 24.76
N ASP A 325 -7.34 45.69 23.61
CA ASP A 325 -7.82 47.07 23.53
C ASP A 325 -9.27 47.22 24.04
N ASN A 326 -9.57 48.42 24.56
CA ASN A 326 -10.88 48.86 25.05
C ASN A 326 -11.46 48.02 26.21
N ASN A 327 -10.60 47.36 27.01
CA ASN A 327 -11.05 46.64 28.21
C ASN A 327 -10.93 47.54 29.47
N ASN A 328 -11.22 46.97 30.64
CA ASN A 328 -10.99 47.61 31.96
C ASN A 328 -9.85 46.94 32.75
N ILE A 329 -8.78 46.56 32.05
CA ILE A 329 -7.66 45.85 32.66
C ILE A 329 -6.86 46.84 33.52
N GLN A 330 -6.53 46.45 34.75
CA GLN A 330 -5.74 47.26 35.68
C GLN A 330 -4.25 46.89 35.66
N ASN A 331 -3.96 45.59 35.55
CA ASN A 331 -2.60 45.06 35.49
C ASN A 331 -2.60 43.68 34.83
N PHE A 332 -1.44 43.17 34.43
CA PHE A 332 -1.31 41.78 33.98
C PHE A 332 -1.38 40.83 35.19
N SER A 333 -2.21 39.80 35.10
CA SER A 333 -2.34 38.75 36.13
C SER A 333 -1.21 37.72 36.08
N THR A 334 -0.46 37.68 34.99
CA THR A 334 0.66 36.76 34.73
C THR A 334 1.78 37.48 33.99
N ASN A 335 3.02 37.00 34.14
CA ASN A 335 4.12 37.45 33.28
C ASN A 335 3.78 37.15 31.81
N LEU A 336 4.09 38.08 30.92
CA LEU A 336 3.94 37.88 29.48
C LEU A 336 5.15 37.07 28.95
N PRO A 337 4.97 36.28 27.87
CA PRO A 337 6.04 35.45 27.35
C PRO A 337 7.10 36.28 26.62
N ASN A 338 8.36 35.84 26.67
CA ASN A 338 9.49 36.49 25.99
C ASN A 338 9.38 36.45 24.45
N THR A 339 8.50 35.60 23.90
CA THR A 339 8.17 35.55 22.47
C THR A 339 7.28 36.70 22.02
N LEU A 340 6.69 37.47 22.94
CA LEU A 340 5.79 38.56 22.61
C LEU A 340 6.53 39.63 21.77
N ARG A 341 5.94 39.99 20.62
CA ARG A 341 6.42 41.01 19.69
C ARG A 341 5.40 42.13 19.50
N THR A 342 4.10 41.84 19.64
CA THR A 342 3.04 42.84 19.56
C THR A 342 2.20 42.82 20.83
N LEU A 343 2.04 43.99 21.45
CA LEU A 343 1.17 44.21 22.60
C LEU A 343 0.30 45.45 22.36
N SER A 344 -1.01 45.25 22.38
CA SER A 344 -1.99 46.32 22.28
C SER A 344 -2.93 46.25 23.49
N ILE A 345 -2.89 47.26 24.34
CA ILE A 345 -3.75 47.43 25.53
C ILE A 345 -4.36 48.84 25.54
N SER A 346 -4.56 49.43 24.37
CA SER A 346 -5.04 50.82 24.27
C SER A 346 -6.44 50.95 24.86
N ASN A 347 -6.77 52.14 25.36
CA ASN A 347 -8.09 52.44 25.96
C ASN A 347 -8.42 51.55 27.17
N ASN A 348 -7.41 51.23 27.99
CA ASN A 348 -7.58 50.67 29.33
C ASN A 348 -7.21 51.74 30.36
N LEU A 349 -8.14 52.66 30.65
CA LEU A 349 -7.86 53.90 31.40
C LEU A 349 -7.22 53.69 32.78
N ASN A 350 -7.55 52.58 33.45
CA ASN A 350 -7.05 52.24 34.79
C ASN A 350 -5.79 51.37 34.77
N PHE A 351 -5.25 51.02 33.60
CA PHE A 351 -4.08 50.17 33.49
C PHE A 351 -2.83 50.92 33.96
N ASN A 352 -2.24 50.50 35.08
CA ASN A 352 -1.04 51.12 35.66
C ASN A 352 0.13 50.13 35.82
N GLY A 353 0.04 48.95 35.19
CA GLY A 353 1.10 47.95 35.19
C GLY A 353 2.41 48.49 34.61
N ALA A 354 3.54 48.13 35.24
CA ALA A 354 4.85 48.61 34.82
C ALA A 354 5.29 47.97 33.50
N ILE A 355 5.59 48.79 32.50
CA ILE A 355 6.32 48.39 31.29
C ILE A 355 7.82 48.47 31.63
N THR A 356 8.47 47.32 31.81
CA THR A 356 9.88 47.23 32.23
C THR A 356 10.81 46.91 31.05
N ASP A 357 12.12 46.82 31.28
CA ASP A 357 13.11 46.48 30.24
C ASP A 357 12.88 45.12 29.57
N SER A 358 12.10 44.21 30.18
CA SER A 358 11.72 42.95 29.53
C SER A 358 10.84 43.17 28.28
N PHE A 359 10.20 44.33 28.16
CA PHE A 359 9.34 44.69 27.03
C PHE A 359 10.13 45.28 25.85
N CYS A 360 11.46 45.46 25.99
CA CYS A 360 12.32 45.92 24.90
C CYS A 360 12.44 44.92 23.73
N GLY A 361 11.87 43.71 23.85
CA GLY A 361 11.74 42.76 22.73
C GLY A 361 10.49 42.99 21.87
N ILE A 362 9.54 43.81 22.31
CA ILE A 362 8.30 44.09 21.58
C ILE A 362 8.61 45.04 20.41
N THR A 363 8.06 44.80 19.22
CA THR A 363 8.19 45.64 18.02
C THR A 363 6.98 46.54 17.77
N SER A 364 5.82 46.18 18.31
CA SER A 364 4.60 47.00 18.25
C SER A 364 3.98 47.10 19.64
N LEU A 365 4.01 48.30 20.22
CA LEU A 365 3.52 48.59 21.56
C LEU A 365 2.47 49.70 21.50
N ARG A 366 1.21 49.34 21.73
CA ARG A 366 0.08 50.28 21.71
C ARG A 366 -0.56 50.36 23.09
N ILE A 367 -0.38 51.49 23.74
CA ILE A 367 -0.73 51.73 25.14
C ILE A 367 -1.37 53.12 25.34
N GLY A 368 -1.93 53.69 24.27
CA GLY A 368 -2.68 54.95 24.36
C GLY A 368 -3.87 54.82 25.29
N SER A 369 -4.27 55.91 25.94
CA SER A 369 -5.35 55.99 26.90
C SER A 369 -5.21 54.97 28.05
N THR A 370 -4.06 54.96 28.72
CA THR A 370 -3.76 54.13 29.91
C THR A 370 -3.20 54.98 31.06
N ALA A 371 -3.18 54.44 32.29
CA ALA A 371 -2.59 55.08 33.47
C ALA A 371 -1.09 54.75 33.67
N ILE A 372 -0.41 54.25 32.64
CA ILE A 372 1.04 53.98 32.68
C ILE A 372 1.78 55.31 32.84
N SER A 373 2.70 55.39 33.80
CA SER A 373 3.41 56.64 34.13
C SER A 373 4.79 56.77 33.47
N SER A 374 5.40 55.68 33.01
CA SER A 374 6.77 55.68 32.47
C SER A 374 7.03 54.49 31.55
N LEU A 375 7.98 54.65 30.63
CA LEU A 375 8.45 53.61 29.71
C LEU A 375 9.96 53.46 29.80
N PRO A 376 10.50 52.26 29.52
CA PRO A 376 11.94 52.01 29.55
C PRO A 376 12.64 52.78 28.42
N SER A 377 13.92 53.08 28.61
CA SER A 377 14.71 53.88 27.67
C SER A 377 14.77 53.28 26.26
N CYS A 378 14.72 51.95 26.14
CA CYS A 378 14.69 51.27 24.84
C CYS A 378 13.45 51.64 24.01
N VAL A 379 12.30 51.93 24.63
CA VAL A 379 11.07 52.29 23.90
C VAL A 379 11.23 53.68 23.31
N TRP A 380 11.72 54.64 24.10
CA TRP A 380 11.96 56.00 23.65
C TRP A 380 13.02 56.07 22.55
N CYS A 381 14.03 55.19 22.60
CA CYS A 381 15.13 55.23 21.65
C CYS A 381 14.79 54.86 20.22
N TYR A 382 13.77 54.03 20.06
CA TYR A 382 13.37 53.53 18.75
C TYR A 382 12.01 54.07 18.33
N LYS A 383 11.31 54.84 19.21
CA LYS A 383 10.02 55.47 18.90
C LYS A 383 10.17 56.37 17.67
N GLY A 384 9.36 56.10 16.64
CA GLY A 384 9.40 56.83 15.36
C GLY A 384 10.35 56.27 14.31
N THR A 385 11.04 55.16 14.57
CA THR A 385 11.74 54.40 13.53
C THR A 385 10.75 53.59 12.69
N SER A 386 11.08 53.32 11.41
CA SER A 386 10.17 52.67 10.46
C SER A 386 9.79 51.22 10.78
N ARG A 387 10.51 50.55 11.69
CA ARG A 387 10.26 49.16 12.11
C ARG A 387 9.68 49.02 13.52
N TYR A 388 9.45 50.12 14.23
CA TYR A 388 8.97 50.13 15.61
C TYR A 388 7.72 51.00 15.77
N ASP A 389 6.57 50.35 15.96
CA ASP A 389 5.27 51.02 16.08
C ASP A 389 4.90 51.21 17.56
N VAL A 390 5.14 52.41 18.09
CA VAL A 390 4.76 52.76 19.47
C VAL A 390 3.70 53.84 19.48
N ILE A 391 2.53 53.50 20.02
CA ILE A 391 1.41 54.41 20.24
C ILE A 391 1.25 54.60 21.75
N THR A 392 1.51 55.81 22.24
CA THR A 392 1.40 56.16 23.67
C THR A 392 1.12 57.66 23.81
N ASP A 393 0.36 58.02 24.84
CA ASP A 393 0.09 59.42 25.22
C ASP A 393 1.22 60.03 26.07
N LEU A 394 2.15 59.19 26.54
CA LEU A 394 3.30 59.63 27.30
C LEU A 394 4.24 60.47 26.43
N GLN A 395 4.77 61.53 27.04
CA GLN A 395 5.85 62.31 26.47
C GLN A 395 7.19 61.75 26.94
N ALA A 396 8.19 61.80 26.05
CA ALA A 396 9.55 61.45 26.43
C ALA A 396 10.02 62.39 27.56
N PRO A 397 10.82 61.90 28.52
CA PRO A 397 11.39 62.76 29.56
C PRO A 397 12.11 63.98 28.94
N PRO A 398 11.99 65.19 29.53
CA PRO A 398 12.69 66.37 29.03
C PRO A 398 14.20 66.12 28.94
N ASN A 399 14.82 66.51 27.82
CA ASN A 399 16.24 66.26 27.53
C ASN A 399 16.64 64.77 27.49
N PHE A 400 15.69 63.85 27.25
CA PHE A 400 16.01 62.45 27.02
C PHE A 400 16.93 62.31 25.81
N GLN A 401 18.16 61.92 26.06
CA GLN A 401 19.05 61.40 25.03
C GLN A 401 19.00 59.89 25.09
N CYS A 402 18.95 59.26 23.92
CA CYS A 402 19.25 57.84 23.86
C CYS A 402 20.57 57.61 24.55
N PRO A 403 20.63 56.70 25.53
CA PRO A 403 21.84 56.55 26.29
C PRO A 403 22.97 56.01 25.38
N GLY A 404 23.71 56.93 24.77
CA GLY A 404 24.80 56.63 23.84
C GLY A 404 26.03 56.07 24.54
N ILE A 405 25.97 55.84 25.85
CA ILE A 405 27.02 55.21 26.67
C ILE A 405 26.46 54.21 27.71
N TYR A 406 25.16 54.21 28.07
CA TYR A 406 24.62 53.29 29.10
C TYR A 406 23.12 53.01 28.97
N PRO A 407 22.70 51.85 28.46
CA PRO A 407 23.40 50.58 28.61
C PRO A 407 24.25 50.26 27.39
N GLN A 408 25.53 49.95 27.60
CA GLN A 408 26.50 49.58 26.56
C GLN A 408 25.87 48.55 25.60
N ILE A 409 25.90 48.83 24.30
CA ILE A 409 25.61 47.81 23.30
C ILE A 409 26.69 46.74 23.45
N THR A 410 26.28 45.51 23.72
CA THR A 410 27.20 44.39 23.80
C THR A 410 27.02 43.56 22.55
N ILE A 411 28.10 43.26 21.84
CA ILE A 411 28.11 42.24 20.77
C ILE A 411 28.68 40.97 21.37
N ASN A 412 27.88 39.90 21.36
CA ASN A 412 28.20 38.61 21.96
C ASN A 412 28.61 37.57 20.90
N ASN A 413 28.80 37.98 19.65
CA ASN A 413 29.34 37.12 18.60
C ASN A 413 30.74 36.62 18.98
N LYS A 414 30.97 35.33 18.79
CA LYS A 414 32.27 34.70 19.01
C LYS A 414 33.34 35.42 18.18
N ASP A 415 34.44 35.80 18.81
CA ASP A 415 35.58 36.51 18.22
C ASP A 415 35.24 37.86 17.53
N ASN A 416 34.06 38.44 17.82
CA ASN A 416 33.49 39.58 17.09
C ASN A 416 33.46 39.36 15.57
N LEU A 417 33.30 38.10 15.15
CA LEU A 417 33.31 37.64 13.78
C LEU A 417 31.89 37.33 13.31
N LEU A 418 31.54 37.92 12.18
CA LEU A 418 30.30 37.70 11.46
C LEU A 418 30.56 36.71 10.33
N VAL A 419 30.35 35.43 10.65
CA VAL A 419 30.51 34.32 9.71
C VAL A 419 29.21 34.18 8.92
N THR A 420 29.25 34.42 7.62
CA THR A 420 28.06 34.34 6.77
C THR A 420 27.94 32.96 6.13
N ASN A 421 26.75 32.37 6.20
CA ASN A 421 26.36 31.18 5.46
C ASN A 421 25.24 31.56 4.48
N ASN A 422 25.46 31.37 3.18
CA ASN A 422 24.60 31.81 2.10
C ASN A 422 24.25 33.30 2.18
N ASN A 423 25.26 34.13 2.43
CA ASN A 423 25.14 35.59 2.64
C ASN A 423 24.33 36.02 3.87
N ILE A 424 24.00 35.09 4.78
CA ILE A 424 23.26 35.35 6.02
C ILE A 424 24.16 35.07 7.22
N ALA A 425 24.16 35.98 8.19
CA ALA A 425 24.81 35.79 9.49
C ALA A 425 23.87 36.25 10.60
N THR A 426 24.22 35.93 11.84
CA THR A 426 23.45 36.35 13.02
C THR A 426 24.30 37.25 13.90
N ILE A 427 23.79 38.42 14.25
CA ILE A 427 24.37 39.34 15.23
C ILE A 427 23.64 39.10 16.56
N LYS A 428 24.38 38.73 17.61
CA LYS A 428 23.86 38.53 18.97
C LYS A 428 24.41 39.59 19.90
N GLY A 429 23.60 40.06 20.83
CA GLY A 429 24.00 41.16 21.71
C GLY A 429 22.90 41.61 22.67
N ASN A 430 23.10 42.77 23.27
CA ASN A 430 22.09 43.48 24.03
C ASN A 430 22.01 44.93 23.52
N ASN A 431 20.82 45.50 23.48
CA ASN A 431 20.58 46.84 22.96
C ASN A 431 21.01 47.02 21.50
N ILE A 432 20.98 45.94 20.71
CA ILE A 432 21.39 45.96 19.29
C ILE A 432 20.28 46.45 18.35
N GLY A 433 19.10 46.81 18.88
CA GLY A 433 18.00 47.39 18.13
C GLY A 433 17.08 46.39 17.42
N TYR A 434 16.24 46.90 16.52
CA TYR A 434 15.11 46.18 15.91
C TYR A 434 15.30 45.92 14.41
N GLY A 435 16.55 45.99 13.94
CA GLY A 435 16.92 45.87 12.55
C GLY A 435 16.93 47.20 11.79
N SER A 436 17.47 47.15 10.58
CA SER A 436 17.70 48.30 9.71
C SER A 436 17.71 47.85 8.26
N TYR A 437 17.56 48.80 7.34
CA TYR A 437 17.70 48.58 5.91
C TYR A 437 18.81 49.49 5.41
N GLU A 438 19.86 48.89 4.87
CA GLU A 438 20.99 49.60 4.28
C GLU A 438 21.13 49.18 2.82
N SER A 439 21.85 49.94 2.01
CA SER A 439 22.04 49.61 0.59
C SER A 439 22.76 48.27 0.38
N ASN A 440 23.57 47.86 1.35
CA ASN A 440 24.52 46.74 1.22
C ASN A 440 24.10 45.50 2.02
N TYR A 441 23.18 45.66 2.97
CA TYR A 441 22.67 44.57 3.80
C TYR A 441 21.32 44.95 4.40
N THR A 442 20.63 43.93 4.88
CA THR A 442 19.40 44.07 5.65
C THR A 442 19.58 43.42 7.01
N LEU A 443 19.09 44.08 8.04
CA LEU A 443 19.05 43.55 9.40
C LEU A 443 17.60 43.29 9.77
N ASN A 444 17.26 42.03 10.02
CA ASN A 444 15.94 41.62 10.46
C ASN A 444 16.02 41.08 11.89
N PRO A 445 15.12 41.48 12.80
CA PRO A 445 15.15 40.98 14.17
C PRO A 445 14.66 39.54 14.24
N THR A 446 15.49 38.64 14.78
CA THR A 446 15.09 37.29 15.22
C THR A 446 14.58 37.36 16.65
N ILE A 447 15.34 38.02 17.53
CA ILE A 447 14.93 38.46 18.86
C ILE A 447 15.22 39.95 18.90
N SER A 448 14.18 40.76 18.82
CA SER A 448 14.33 42.21 18.88
C SER A 448 15.21 42.63 20.05
N ASN A 449 16.10 43.59 19.78
CA ASN A 449 17.07 44.14 20.73
C ASN A 449 18.17 43.19 21.22
N GLN A 450 18.18 41.91 20.80
CA GLN A 450 19.13 40.90 21.26
C GLN A 450 19.75 40.01 20.16
N GLU A 451 19.01 39.70 19.11
CA GLU A 451 19.44 38.85 18.00
C GLU A 451 18.88 39.36 16.67
N LEU A 452 19.78 39.76 15.75
CA LEU A 452 19.45 40.23 14.41
C LEU A 452 20.04 39.29 13.35
N SER A 453 19.24 38.89 12.38
CA SER A 453 19.71 38.26 11.14
C SER A 453 20.26 39.35 10.20
N PHE A 454 21.55 39.29 9.91
CA PHE A 454 22.25 40.10 8.92
C PHE A 454 22.21 39.37 7.58
N LYS A 455 21.63 39.98 6.56
CA LYS A 455 21.61 39.46 5.19
C LYS A 455 22.31 40.44 4.28
N TYR A 456 23.43 40.03 3.69
CA TYR A 456 24.15 40.82 2.71
C TYR A 456 23.37 40.87 1.38
N THR A 457 23.23 42.06 0.79
CA THR A 457 22.39 42.28 -0.41
C THR A 457 23.15 42.87 -1.60
N GLN A 458 24.45 43.11 -1.45
CA GLN A 458 25.28 43.62 -2.54
C GLN A 458 25.65 42.52 -3.56
N ALA A 459 25.93 42.93 -4.80
CA ALA A 459 26.38 42.04 -5.87
C ALA A 459 27.88 41.67 -5.78
N THR A 460 28.64 42.32 -4.90
CA THR A 460 30.06 42.00 -4.68
C THR A 460 30.20 40.76 -3.80
N PRO A 461 31.19 39.88 -4.05
CA PRO A 461 31.42 38.72 -3.20
C PRO A 461 31.85 39.17 -1.79
N ILE A 462 31.26 38.54 -0.78
CA ILE A 462 31.69 38.71 0.62
C ILE A 462 33.14 38.24 0.75
N PRO A 463 34.00 38.92 1.53
CA PRO A 463 35.40 38.53 1.70
C PRO A 463 35.58 37.08 2.19
N GLU A 464 36.46 36.33 1.53
CA GLU A 464 36.85 34.96 1.94
C GLU A 464 37.81 34.96 3.14
N ILE A 465 38.33 36.12 3.52
CA ILE A 465 39.12 36.31 4.73
C ILE A 465 38.46 37.37 5.62
N PRO A 466 38.60 37.28 6.96
CA PRO A 466 38.03 38.26 7.88
C PRO A 466 38.40 39.69 7.50
N THR A 467 37.39 40.51 7.25
CA THR A 467 37.54 41.91 6.83
C THR A 467 36.70 42.83 7.72
N LEU A 468 37.24 43.96 8.15
CA LEU A 468 36.54 44.87 9.05
C LEU A 468 35.42 45.64 8.32
N VAL A 469 34.21 45.60 8.85
CA VAL A 469 33.03 46.33 8.35
C VAL A 469 32.34 47.12 9.44
N THR A 470 31.71 48.24 9.07
CA THR A 470 30.86 49.03 9.96
C THR A 470 29.39 48.74 9.68
N ILE A 471 28.67 48.22 10.67
CA ILE A 471 27.26 47.85 10.60
C ILE A 471 26.43 48.90 11.32
N ASN A 472 25.36 49.38 10.69
CA ASN A 472 24.42 50.37 11.21
C ASN A 472 23.19 49.66 11.80
N LEU A 473 23.07 49.72 13.12
CA LEU A 473 22.00 49.15 13.93
C LEU A 473 20.84 50.14 14.18
N THR A 474 20.94 51.40 13.71
CA THR A 474 19.98 52.52 13.87
C THR A 474 19.33 52.61 15.25
N PRO A 475 19.77 53.52 16.14
CA PRO A 475 20.58 54.71 15.84
C PRO A 475 22.10 54.47 15.92
N HIS A 476 22.55 53.27 16.26
CA HIS A 476 23.95 52.98 16.60
C HIS A 476 24.75 52.37 15.44
N LYS A 477 26.08 52.48 15.49
CA LYS A 477 26.99 51.81 14.55
C LYS A 477 27.97 50.92 15.32
N VAL A 478 28.25 49.73 14.80
CA VAL A 478 29.20 48.77 15.39
C VAL A 478 30.24 48.33 14.35
N GLN A 479 31.45 48.01 14.80
CA GLN A 479 32.51 47.49 13.95
C GLN A 479 32.69 45.99 14.21
N MET A 480 32.62 45.19 13.15
CA MET A 480 32.72 43.73 13.21
C MET A 480 33.59 43.22 12.06
N MET A 481 34.24 42.07 12.26
CA MET A 481 34.90 41.37 11.16
C MET A 481 33.85 40.54 10.41
N ILE A 482 33.81 40.58 9.09
CA ILE A 482 32.94 39.73 8.26
C ILE A 482 33.78 38.77 7.44
N VAL A 483 33.31 37.53 7.29
CA VAL A 483 33.93 36.51 6.45
C VAL A 483 32.85 35.58 5.88
N LYS A 484 33.02 35.21 4.61
CA LYS A 484 32.17 34.24 3.93
C LYS A 484 32.54 32.82 4.37
N ASP A 485 31.59 32.02 4.80
CA ASP A 485 31.78 30.60 5.09
C ASP A 485 30.56 29.83 4.59
N ASP A 486 30.45 29.72 3.27
CA ASP A 486 29.36 28.95 2.68
C ASP A 486 29.81 27.50 2.60
N ILE A 487 29.17 26.60 3.37
CA ILE A 487 29.39 25.15 3.26
C ILE A 487 28.30 24.58 2.35
N ASN A 488 28.65 24.39 1.08
CA ASN A 488 27.78 23.80 0.08
C ASN A 488 28.21 22.37 -0.20
N ILE A 489 27.41 21.43 0.28
CA ILE A 489 27.60 20.00 0.06
C ILE A 489 26.73 19.60 -1.15
N GLY A 490 27.34 19.02 -2.17
CA GLY A 490 26.62 18.37 -3.26
C GLY A 490 26.05 17.02 -2.82
N GLU A 491 25.08 16.50 -3.56
CA GLU A 491 24.48 15.20 -3.28
C GLU A 491 25.58 14.11 -3.17
N PRO A 492 25.71 13.46 -2.00
CA PRO A 492 26.70 12.43 -1.82
C PRO A 492 26.24 11.16 -2.55
N THR A 493 27.19 10.48 -3.15
CA THR A 493 26.99 9.28 -3.95
C THR A 493 27.86 8.17 -3.36
N ILE A 494 27.30 6.98 -3.27
CA ILE A 494 28.08 5.82 -2.83
C ILE A 494 28.85 5.29 -4.04
N LEU A 495 30.17 5.31 -3.95
CA LEU A 495 31.03 4.78 -5.01
C LEU A 495 31.21 3.28 -4.89
N GLN A 496 31.43 2.81 -3.65
CA GLN A 496 31.81 1.43 -3.39
C GLN A 496 31.40 1.02 -1.99
N ILE A 497 30.84 -0.18 -1.86
CA ILE A 497 30.64 -0.87 -0.59
C ILE A 497 31.61 -2.04 -0.57
N ASN A 498 32.47 -2.06 0.44
CA ASN A 498 33.35 -3.19 0.73
C ASN A 498 32.81 -3.97 1.93
N GLN A 499 33.43 -5.12 2.23
CA GLN A 499 33.04 -5.99 3.34
C GLN A 499 32.96 -5.27 4.71
N ASN A 500 33.74 -4.20 4.93
CA ASN A 500 33.82 -3.51 6.23
C ASN A 500 33.61 -2.00 6.18
N ASN A 501 33.57 -1.38 4.99
CA ASN A 501 33.51 0.08 4.84
C ASN A 501 32.76 0.51 3.58
N ILE A 502 32.37 1.77 3.54
CA ILE A 502 31.71 2.43 2.41
C ILE A 502 32.56 3.62 1.99
N ILE A 503 32.76 3.79 0.68
CA ILE A 503 33.40 4.95 0.08
C ILE A 503 32.32 5.87 -0.46
N ILE A 504 32.27 7.08 0.07
CA ILE A 504 31.29 8.11 -0.30
C ILE A 504 32.01 9.21 -1.06
N LYS A 505 31.43 9.62 -2.19
CA LYS A 505 31.86 10.72 -3.02
C LYS A 505 30.86 11.85 -2.98
N PHE A 506 31.34 13.08 -2.81
CA PHE A 506 30.49 14.26 -2.76
C PHE A 506 31.24 15.47 -3.29
N ASN A 507 30.50 16.48 -3.72
CA ASN A 507 31.10 17.79 -4.01
C ASN A 507 31.05 18.65 -2.74
N LEU A 508 32.08 19.43 -2.49
CA LEU A 508 32.14 20.34 -1.35
C LEU A 508 32.78 21.66 -1.77
N ASP A 509 32.01 22.73 -1.66
CA ASP A 509 32.50 24.11 -1.72
C ASP A 509 32.44 24.70 -0.31
N TYR A 510 33.58 25.20 0.17
CA TYR A 510 33.77 25.65 1.55
C TYR A 510 34.91 26.66 1.64
N ASN A 511 34.92 27.49 2.69
CA ASN A 511 36.03 28.40 2.93
C ASN A 511 37.19 27.68 3.64
N PRO A 512 38.40 27.59 3.05
CA PRO A 512 39.57 26.95 3.65
C PRO A 512 40.17 27.73 4.83
N TYR A 513 39.72 28.95 5.12
CA TYR A 513 40.12 29.71 6.31
C TYR A 513 39.74 28.99 7.62
N PHE A 514 38.65 28.21 7.61
CA PHE A 514 38.19 27.44 8.76
C PHE A 514 38.61 25.98 8.67
N ASN A 515 38.88 25.37 9.84
CA ASN A 515 39.06 23.93 9.94
C ASN A 515 37.68 23.24 10.01
N HIS A 516 37.38 22.43 8.99
CA HIS A 516 36.11 21.68 8.89
C HIS A 516 36.28 20.22 9.29
N THR A 517 35.22 19.64 9.86
CA THR A 517 35.08 18.22 10.20
C THR A 517 33.94 17.60 9.40
N ILE A 518 34.14 16.37 8.91
CA ILE A 518 33.18 15.63 8.08
C ILE A 518 32.74 14.37 8.84
N THR A 519 31.44 14.25 9.09
CA THR A 519 30.84 13.14 9.84
C THR A 519 29.56 12.65 9.18
N ILE A 520 29.14 11.44 9.51
CA ILE A 520 27.85 10.86 9.16
C ILE A 520 27.05 10.65 10.44
N ASP A 521 25.78 11.06 10.43
CA ASP A 521 24.85 10.96 11.57
C ASP A 521 25.45 11.45 12.90
N ASN A 522 26.12 12.60 12.85
CA ASN A 522 26.79 13.30 13.96
C ASN A 522 27.92 12.55 14.69
N SER A 523 28.14 11.26 14.42
CA SER A 523 28.98 10.41 15.28
C SER A 523 30.01 9.60 14.50
N ILE A 524 29.73 9.29 13.24
CA ILE A 524 30.58 8.42 12.43
C ILE A 524 31.55 9.30 11.64
N ALA A 525 32.84 9.26 11.98
CA ALA A 525 33.85 10.05 11.28
C ALA A 525 34.00 9.58 9.83
N CYS A 526 33.94 10.51 8.87
CA CYS A 526 34.34 10.20 7.50
C CYS A 526 35.86 10.37 7.37
N THR A 527 36.57 9.25 7.34
CA THR A 527 38.03 9.18 7.39
C THR A 527 38.64 9.13 5.98
N ASN A 528 39.96 9.31 5.88
CA ASN A 528 40.69 9.29 4.60
C ASN A 528 40.11 10.24 3.54
N VAL A 529 39.79 11.47 3.96
CA VAL A 529 39.26 12.50 3.06
C VAL A 529 40.31 12.85 2.00
N THR A 530 40.04 12.55 0.73
CA THR A 530 40.92 12.87 -0.39
C THR A 530 40.22 13.79 -1.38
N ASN A 531 40.97 14.76 -1.91
CA ASN A 531 40.51 15.65 -2.97
C ASN A 531 40.97 15.07 -4.32
N ILE A 532 40.02 14.80 -5.21
CA ILE A 532 40.26 14.05 -6.45
C ILE A 532 40.19 14.98 -7.65
N TYR A 533 39.30 15.96 -7.57
CA TYR A 533 39.12 17.07 -8.50
C TYR A 533 38.72 18.31 -7.71
N PRO A 534 38.93 19.53 -8.24
CA PRO A 534 38.48 20.75 -7.57
C PRO A 534 37.04 20.64 -7.06
N SER A 535 36.86 20.84 -5.75
CA SER A 535 35.58 20.73 -5.03
C SER A 535 34.92 19.34 -5.03
N GLN A 536 35.65 18.25 -5.29
CA GLN A 536 35.16 16.88 -5.26
C GLN A 536 36.01 16.01 -4.33
N PHE A 537 35.34 15.43 -3.33
CA PHE A 537 35.96 14.70 -2.24
C PHE A 537 35.45 13.27 -2.17
N GLU A 538 36.32 12.36 -1.74
CA GLU A 538 35.95 11.03 -1.28
C GLU A 538 36.33 10.87 0.20
N CYS A 539 35.53 10.12 0.93
CA CYS A 539 35.85 9.71 2.29
C CYS A 539 35.32 8.30 2.58
N THR A 540 35.93 7.65 3.57
CA THR A 540 35.64 6.28 3.98
C THR A 540 34.96 6.26 5.34
N THR A 541 33.84 5.54 5.44
CA THR A 541 33.09 5.31 6.68
C THR A 541 32.98 3.81 6.97
N PRO A 542 32.83 3.37 8.24
CA PRO A 542 32.32 2.03 8.56
C PRO A 542 31.01 1.71 7.82
N LEU A 543 30.67 0.42 7.74
CA LEU A 543 29.37 -0.02 7.21
C LEU A 543 28.21 0.69 7.93
N LEU A 544 27.34 1.29 7.13
CA LEU A 544 26.14 1.97 7.59
C LEU A 544 24.93 1.04 7.37
N SER A 545 23.91 1.18 8.23
CA SER A 545 22.64 0.45 8.08
C SER A 545 21.90 0.86 6.80
N SER A 546 20.86 0.12 6.42
CA SER A 546 19.92 0.64 5.43
C SER A 546 19.08 1.75 6.05
N GLY A 547 18.80 2.79 5.28
CA GLY A 547 17.97 3.92 5.71
C GLY A 547 18.51 5.26 5.23
N ASP A 548 17.90 6.32 5.77
CA ASP A 548 18.33 7.69 5.52
C ASP A 548 19.44 8.07 6.47
N HIS A 549 20.53 8.59 5.89
CA HIS A 549 21.72 9.06 6.58
C HIS A 549 21.97 10.53 6.24
N GLN A 550 22.74 11.22 7.07
CA GLN A 550 23.10 12.62 6.86
C GLN A 550 24.61 12.74 6.75
N LEU A 551 25.10 13.26 5.62
CA LEU A 551 26.49 13.70 5.50
C LEU A 551 26.57 15.12 6.05
N ILE A 552 27.43 15.32 7.05
CA ILE A 552 27.51 16.55 7.82
C ILE A 552 28.92 17.12 7.69
N VAL A 553 29.02 18.37 7.25
CA VAL A 553 30.26 19.14 7.25
C VAL A 553 30.08 20.34 8.17
N SER A 554 30.98 20.49 9.14
CA SER A 554 30.86 21.52 10.18
C SER A 554 32.21 22.08 10.60
N ASN A 555 32.19 23.27 11.19
CA ASN A 555 33.33 23.87 11.88
C ASN A 555 32.86 24.51 13.20
N SER A 556 33.69 25.37 13.81
CA SER A 556 33.37 25.98 15.10
C SER A 556 32.28 27.08 15.07
N TYR A 557 31.77 27.44 13.90
CA TYR A 557 30.76 28.49 13.68
C TYR A 557 29.51 27.97 12.96
N ILE A 558 29.65 27.12 11.95
CA ILE A 558 28.52 26.65 11.12
C ILE A 558 28.56 25.14 10.84
N GLN A 559 27.40 24.60 10.48
CA GLN A 559 27.19 23.21 10.09
C GLN A 559 26.24 23.18 8.89
N SER A 560 26.55 22.33 7.92
CA SER A 560 25.70 22.00 6.78
C SER A 560 25.54 20.48 6.71
N GLN A 561 24.37 20.02 6.24
CA GLN A 561 24.08 18.61 6.11
C GLN A 561 23.26 18.33 4.86
N VAL A 562 23.55 17.20 4.20
CA VAL A 562 22.79 16.73 3.05
C VAL A 562 22.38 15.27 3.28
N PRO A 563 21.08 14.96 3.10
CA PRO A 563 20.60 13.60 3.25
C PRO A 563 21.09 12.71 2.11
N PHE A 564 21.28 11.44 2.41
CA PHE A 564 21.46 10.40 1.42
C PHE A 564 20.92 9.09 1.94
N THR A 565 20.38 8.28 1.04
CA THR A 565 19.71 7.04 1.41
C THR A 565 20.55 5.84 0.99
N ILE A 566 20.78 4.95 1.94
CA ILE A 566 21.34 3.63 1.68
C ILE A 566 20.18 2.66 1.53
N ASN A 567 19.82 2.40 0.27
CA ASN A 567 18.76 1.44 -0.05
C ASN A 567 19.21 0.02 0.31
N SER A 568 18.32 -0.76 0.93
CA SER A 568 18.51 -2.18 1.22
C SER A 568 18.83 -2.96 -0.06
N GLN A 569 18.27 -2.55 -1.20
CA GLN A 569 18.64 -3.03 -2.53
C GLN A 569 20.11 -2.76 -2.86
N TYR A 570 20.65 -1.58 -2.56
CA TYR A 570 22.03 -1.22 -2.87
C TYR A 570 23.03 -2.00 -2.00
N LEU A 571 22.70 -2.17 -0.70
CA LEU A 571 23.42 -3.10 0.17
C LEU A 571 23.36 -4.52 -0.40
N CYS A 572 22.18 -5.03 -0.70
CA CYS A 572 21.98 -6.39 -1.20
C CYS A 572 22.66 -6.65 -2.57
N GLN A 573 22.68 -5.67 -3.48
CA GLN A 573 23.31 -5.77 -4.80
C GLN A 573 24.84 -5.87 -4.72
N GLN A 574 25.45 -5.25 -3.70
CA GLN A 574 26.91 -5.20 -3.55
C GLN A 574 27.46 -6.23 -2.54
N SER A 575 26.59 -6.83 -1.73
CA SER A 575 26.96 -7.79 -0.68
C SER A 575 26.42 -9.21 -0.91
N THR A 576 25.60 -9.43 -1.94
CA THR A 576 25.09 -10.77 -2.29
C THR A 576 25.29 -11.05 -3.78
N ASN A 577 25.74 -12.25 -4.12
CA ASN A 577 25.81 -12.71 -5.51
C ASN A 577 24.44 -13.23 -6.04
N ASN A 578 23.42 -13.33 -5.18
CA ASN A 578 22.21 -14.12 -5.46
C ASN A 578 20.94 -13.30 -5.72
N CYS A 579 21.06 -12.03 -6.13
CA CYS A 579 19.90 -11.23 -6.56
C CYS A 579 19.36 -11.70 -7.93
N TYR A 580 18.63 -12.83 -7.89
CA TYR A 580 17.77 -13.40 -8.92
C TYR A 580 18.39 -13.58 -10.32
N GLY A 581 19.71 -13.76 -10.45
CA GLY A 581 20.36 -13.85 -11.77
C GLY A 581 20.11 -12.63 -12.69
N ASN A 582 19.56 -11.53 -12.17
CA ASN A 582 19.15 -10.34 -12.91
C ASN A 582 19.66 -9.02 -12.29
N GLY A 583 20.36 -9.09 -11.15
CA GLY A 583 21.00 -7.94 -10.51
C GLY A 583 20.03 -6.99 -9.80
N LYS A 584 18.76 -7.36 -9.56
CA LYS A 584 17.79 -6.55 -8.81
C LYS A 584 17.32 -7.30 -7.55
N CYS A 585 17.68 -6.79 -6.39
CA CYS A 585 17.23 -7.33 -5.10
C CYS A 585 15.92 -6.61 -4.70
N THR A 586 14.79 -7.31 -4.74
CA THR A 586 13.52 -6.85 -4.15
C THR A 586 13.41 -7.30 -2.69
N ILE A 587 12.44 -6.76 -1.92
CA ILE A 587 12.29 -7.02 -0.47
C ILE A 587 12.11 -8.51 -0.15
N ASP A 588 11.63 -9.33 -1.10
CA ASP A 588 11.46 -10.78 -0.94
C ASP A 588 12.61 -11.62 -1.54
N ALA A 589 13.81 -11.04 -1.75
CA ALA A 589 14.96 -11.72 -2.36
C ALA A 589 15.65 -12.76 -1.47
N TYR A 590 15.53 -12.63 -0.15
CA TYR A 590 16.11 -13.51 0.85
C TYR A 590 15.21 -13.48 2.11
N PRO A 591 15.30 -14.46 3.02
CA PRO A 591 16.12 -15.67 2.95
C PRO A 591 15.60 -16.71 1.96
N ILE A 592 16.52 -17.47 1.37
CA ILE A 592 16.26 -18.63 0.52
C ILE A 592 16.96 -19.85 1.13
N ILE A 593 16.29 -21.00 1.13
CA ILE A 593 16.88 -22.30 1.48
C ILE A 593 16.93 -23.12 0.18
N SER A 594 18.13 -23.30 -0.37
CA SER A 594 18.36 -24.01 -1.63
C SER A 594 18.63 -25.49 -1.43
N SER A 595 19.19 -25.90 -0.29
CA SER A 595 19.33 -27.32 0.07
C SER A 595 19.36 -27.51 1.59
N GLY A 596 18.99 -28.72 2.02
CA GLY A 596 19.02 -29.13 3.42
C GLY A 596 19.58 -30.53 3.54
N ASN A 597 20.51 -30.72 4.48
CA ASN A 597 21.09 -32.02 4.79
C ASN A 597 21.07 -32.26 6.31
N TYR A 598 21.22 -33.51 6.70
CA TYR A 598 21.36 -33.93 8.09
C TYR A 598 22.52 -34.91 8.21
N ASN A 599 23.15 -34.95 9.38
CA ASN A 599 24.21 -35.91 9.63
C ASN A 599 23.60 -37.31 9.86
N SER A 600 23.94 -38.28 9.01
CA SER A 600 23.40 -39.66 9.04
C SER A 600 23.87 -40.51 10.24
N THR A 601 24.94 -40.10 10.93
CA THR A 601 25.43 -40.71 12.18
C THR A 601 24.93 -39.99 13.43
N ASN A 602 24.56 -38.71 13.30
CA ASN A 602 24.00 -37.89 14.37
C ASN A 602 22.84 -37.06 13.79
N ASN A 603 21.65 -37.67 13.72
CA ASN A 603 20.45 -37.08 13.11
C ASN A 603 19.96 -35.77 13.78
N LYS A 604 20.70 -35.25 14.76
CA LYS A 604 20.44 -33.97 15.41
C LYS A 604 21.10 -32.78 14.72
N HIS A 605 22.13 -32.99 13.90
CA HIS A 605 22.80 -31.88 13.21
C HIS A 605 22.18 -31.66 11.84
N VAL A 606 21.64 -30.46 11.62
CA VAL A 606 20.99 -30.02 10.38
C VAL A 606 21.88 -28.95 9.72
N GLU A 607 22.18 -29.15 8.45
CA GLU A 607 22.91 -28.19 7.60
C GLU A 607 21.92 -27.63 6.57
N LEU A 608 21.74 -26.31 6.56
CA LEU A 608 20.92 -25.59 5.59
C LEU A 608 21.82 -24.71 4.74
N ASN A 609 21.66 -24.77 3.43
CA ASN A 609 22.40 -23.93 2.49
C ASN A 609 21.42 -23.08 1.67
N GLY A 610 21.85 -21.89 1.29
CA GLY A 610 21.04 -20.95 0.51
C GLY A 610 21.67 -19.56 0.46
N ASP A 611 20.84 -18.53 0.39
CA ASP A 611 21.26 -17.15 0.65
C ASP A 611 20.36 -16.56 1.72
N PHE A 612 20.95 -16.25 2.86
CA PHE A 612 20.24 -15.73 4.01
C PHE A 612 20.26 -14.19 4.04
N GLY A 613 21.12 -13.55 3.25
CA GLY A 613 21.26 -12.09 3.18
C GLY A 613 22.55 -11.57 3.82
N PRO A 614 22.91 -10.30 3.55
CA PRO A 614 24.16 -9.72 4.02
C PRO A 614 24.11 -9.30 5.49
N SER A 615 25.27 -9.27 6.15
CA SER A 615 25.45 -8.79 7.53
C SER A 615 24.81 -9.66 8.63
N ILE A 616 24.51 -10.93 8.35
CA ILE A 616 24.01 -11.84 9.39
C ILE A 616 25.19 -12.37 10.22
N SER A 617 25.38 -11.75 11.39
CA SER A 617 26.44 -12.10 12.34
C SER A 617 25.93 -12.42 13.74
N ASN A 618 24.65 -12.15 14.02
CA ASN A 618 24.08 -12.31 15.37
C ASN A 618 23.03 -13.44 15.41
N HIS A 619 23.31 -14.45 16.24
CA HIS A 619 22.42 -15.59 16.46
C HIS A 619 21.07 -15.22 17.07
N SER A 620 20.96 -14.09 17.80
CA SER A 620 19.71 -13.71 18.51
C SER A 620 18.54 -13.37 17.59
N ASN A 621 18.80 -13.15 16.31
CA ASN A 621 17.79 -12.70 15.34
C ASN A 621 17.41 -13.79 14.33
N VAL A 622 17.83 -15.05 14.56
CA VAL A 622 17.57 -16.17 13.67
C VAL A 622 16.82 -17.25 14.42
N SER A 623 15.66 -17.65 13.90
CA SER A 623 14.92 -18.80 14.40
C SER A 623 14.66 -19.79 13.27
N VAL A 624 15.09 -21.04 13.51
CA VAL A 624 14.88 -22.17 12.59
C VAL A 624 13.98 -23.19 13.28
N SER A 625 12.94 -23.65 12.58
CA SER A 625 12.10 -24.76 13.04
C SER A 625 11.89 -25.80 11.95
N ILE A 626 11.79 -27.07 12.35
CA ILE A 626 11.51 -28.21 11.49
C ILE A 626 10.06 -28.65 11.71
N ASN A 627 9.29 -28.80 10.63
CA ASN A 627 7.86 -29.14 10.64
C ASN A 627 7.03 -28.27 11.61
N ASN A 628 7.30 -26.97 11.68
CA ASN A 628 6.68 -25.99 12.59
C ASN A 628 6.77 -26.31 14.10
N SER A 629 7.42 -27.40 14.51
CA SER A 629 7.26 -27.97 15.86
C SER A 629 8.58 -28.26 16.57
N ILE A 630 9.63 -28.61 15.83
CA ILE A 630 10.94 -28.94 16.40
C ILE A 630 11.86 -27.74 16.21
N SER A 631 12.34 -27.17 17.32
CA SER A 631 13.26 -26.02 17.27
C SER A 631 14.68 -26.48 16.90
N CYS A 632 15.36 -25.72 16.03
CA CYS A 632 16.74 -25.96 15.66
C CYS A 632 17.61 -24.82 16.17
N VAL A 633 18.48 -25.12 17.14
CA VAL A 633 19.37 -24.16 17.79
C VAL A 633 20.56 -23.88 16.88
N VAL A 634 20.71 -22.63 16.43
CA VAL A 634 21.77 -22.24 15.48
C VAL A 634 23.14 -22.29 16.15
N GLU A 635 24.07 -23.02 15.54
CA GLU A 635 25.46 -23.21 16.00
C GLU A 635 26.45 -22.34 15.24
N SER A 636 26.26 -22.24 13.91
CA SER A 636 27.07 -21.38 13.06
C SER A 636 26.22 -20.75 11.97
N LEU A 637 26.50 -19.48 11.69
CA LEU A 637 25.72 -18.65 10.80
C LEU A 637 26.65 -17.91 9.85
N SER A 638 26.36 -18.02 8.56
CA SER A 638 26.96 -17.24 7.50
C SER A 638 25.89 -16.85 6.50
N GLN A 639 26.25 -16.00 5.53
CA GLN A 639 25.33 -15.64 4.46
C GLN A 639 24.84 -16.86 3.64
N PHE A 640 25.66 -17.89 3.48
CA PHE A 640 25.33 -19.02 2.59
C PHE A 640 25.05 -20.35 3.30
N GLN A 641 25.25 -20.40 4.61
CA GLN A 641 25.13 -21.64 5.38
C GLN A 641 24.65 -21.35 6.82
N ILE A 642 23.68 -22.15 7.27
CA ILE A 642 23.22 -22.24 8.65
C ILE A 642 23.41 -23.69 9.11
N ASN A 643 24.18 -23.88 10.19
CA ASN A 643 24.23 -25.14 10.90
C ASN A 643 23.45 -25.00 12.21
N CYS A 644 22.60 -25.96 12.52
CA CYS A 644 21.81 -25.95 13.74
C CYS A 644 21.62 -27.37 14.29
N THR A 645 21.36 -27.46 15.59
CA THR A 645 21.07 -28.72 16.27
C THR A 645 19.65 -28.77 16.81
N ILE A 646 18.98 -29.90 16.62
CA ILE A 646 17.64 -30.18 17.15
C ILE A 646 17.71 -30.97 18.45
N ASP A 647 16.87 -30.59 19.40
CA ASP A 647 16.78 -31.20 20.72
C ASP A 647 16.02 -32.53 20.70
N GLN A 648 14.96 -32.60 19.89
CA GLN A 648 14.07 -33.74 19.71
C GLN A 648 14.37 -34.47 18.38
N GLN A 649 14.33 -35.81 18.42
CA GLN A 649 14.51 -36.61 17.20
C GLN A 649 13.29 -36.46 16.29
N PRO A 650 13.46 -35.97 15.04
CA PRO A 650 12.36 -35.78 14.11
C PRO A 650 11.89 -37.15 13.59
N SER A 651 10.62 -37.23 13.20
CA SER A 651 10.09 -38.40 12.51
C SER A 651 10.85 -38.65 11.21
N PHE A 652 11.22 -39.91 10.94
CA PHE A 652 11.82 -40.28 9.66
C PHE A 652 10.88 -39.97 8.49
N GLY A 653 11.45 -39.61 7.34
CA GLY A 653 10.72 -39.16 6.16
C GLY A 653 11.01 -37.70 5.80
N LEU A 654 10.10 -37.10 5.03
CA LEU A 654 10.24 -35.73 4.54
C LEU A 654 9.88 -34.72 5.64
N ALA A 655 10.72 -33.70 5.79
CA ALA A 655 10.49 -32.60 6.71
C ALA A 655 10.69 -31.24 6.03
N SER A 656 9.83 -30.29 6.40
CA SER A 656 9.89 -28.90 5.93
C SER A 656 10.63 -28.03 6.94
N VAL A 657 11.31 -27.00 6.46
CA VAL A 657 12.07 -26.05 7.28
C VAL A 657 11.42 -24.68 7.20
N GLN A 658 11.23 -24.04 8.35
CA GLN A 658 10.83 -22.65 8.47
C GLN A 658 11.98 -21.85 9.06
N LEU A 659 12.27 -20.71 8.45
CA LEU A 659 13.35 -19.82 8.84
C LEU A 659 12.80 -18.40 8.95
N GLN A 660 13.09 -17.74 10.06
CA GLN A 660 12.79 -16.33 10.30
C GLN A 660 14.08 -15.60 10.69
N LEU A 661 14.32 -14.47 10.02
CA LEU A 661 15.46 -13.58 10.21
C LEU A 661 14.96 -12.18 10.63
N ASN A 662 15.63 -11.57 11.61
CA ASN A 662 15.40 -10.19 12.06
C ASN A 662 13.91 -9.86 12.34
N ASN A 663 13.16 -10.83 12.86
CA ASN A 663 11.72 -10.78 13.18
C ASN A 663 10.75 -10.56 12.01
N ASP A 664 11.19 -10.06 10.85
CA ASP A 664 10.29 -9.67 9.74
C ASP A 664 10.51 -10.48 8.43
N LEU A 665 11.66 -11.15 8.27
CA LEU A 665 12.01 -11.87 7.04
C LEU A 665 11.82 -13.37 7.19
N ASN A 666 10.75 -13.91 6.60
CA ASN A 666 10.36 -15.31 6.75
C ASN A 666 10.49 -16.08 5.44
N THR A 667 10.96 -17.33 5.50
CA THR A 667 10.91 -18.28 4.39
C THR A 667 10.53 -19.67 4.87
N THR A 668 10.01 -20.49 3.95
CA THR A 668 9.64 -21.88 4.22
C THR A 668 9.99 -22.77 3.03
N ALA A 669 10.85 -23.76 3.28
CA ALA A 669 11.21 -24.78 2.30
C ALA A 669 10.47 -26.08 2.59
N ARG A 670 9.55 -26.47 1.71
CA ARG A 670 8.74 -27.69 1.88
C ARG A 670 9.55 -28.93 1.55
N ASN A 671 9.49 -29.94 2.42
CA ASN A 671 10.10 -31.26 2.22
C ASN A 671 11.59 -31.22 1.82
N ILE A 672 12.33 -30.21 2.31
CA ILE A 672 13.74 -30.00 1.95
C ILE A 672 14.68 -30.98 2.64
N LEU A 673 14.26 -31.54 3.79
CA LEU A 673 15.01 -32.55 4.53
C LEU A 673 14.41 -33.93 4.29
N TYR A 674 15.24 -34.92 3.96
CA TYR A 674 14.86 -36.33 3.85
C TYR A 674 15.55 -37.16 4.94
N LEU A 675 14.88 -37.33 6.08
CA LEU A 675 15.45 -37.98 7.27
C LEU A 675 15.35 -39.49 7.17
N GLN A 676 16.47 -40.19 7.00
CA GLN A 676 16.50 -41.65 6.93
C GLN A 676 16.70 -42.25 8.33
N SER A 677 16.13 -43.43 8.55
CA SER A 677 16.42 -44.23 9.73
C SER A 677 17.89 -44.62 9.77
N PRO A 678 18.58 -44.54 10.93
CA PRO A 678 19.96 -45.02 11.04
C PRO A 678 20.02 -46.50 10.63
N PRO A 679 21.12 -46.96 10.00
CA PRO A 679 21.28 -48.34 9.52
C PRO A 679 21.41 -49.29 10.71
N SER A 680 20.28 -49.60 11.34
CA SER A 680 20.17 -50.49 12.49
C SER A 680 18.85 -51.25 12.43
N GLN A 681 18.64 -51.93 11.29
CA GLN A 681 18.17 -53.32 11.17
C GLN A 681 17.83 -53.59 9.70
N PRO A 682 18.01 -54.85 9.23
CA PRO A 682 17.72 -55.18 7.84
C PRO A 682 16.23 -54.95 7.57
N SER A 683 15.95 -54.33 6.43
CA SER A 683 14.67 -54.41 5.72
C SER A 683 14.14 -55.84 5.75
N PRO A 684 12.81 -56.05 5.67
CA PRO A 684 12.09 -57.21 6.21
C PRO A 684 12.86 -58.49 5.94
N SER A 685 13.26 -59.18 7.01
CA SER A 685 13.89 -60.52 7.06
C SER A 685 14.48 -60.98 5.71
N PRO A 686 15.84 -61.05 5.54
CA PRO A 686 16.43 -61.49 4.27
C PRO A 686 15.69 -62.73 3.80
N ILE A 687 15.01 -62.58 2.67
CA ILE A 687 14.28 -63.65 2.00
C ILE A 687 15.29 -64.80 1.96
N SER A 688 15.05 -65.90 2.66
CA SER A 688 16.02 -67.00 2.65
C SER A 688 16.28 -67.40 1.19
N LYS A 689 17.46 -67.94 0.87
CA LYS A 689 17.73 -68.43 -0.49
C LYS A 689 16.57 -69.26 -1.07
N LEU A 690 15.94 -70.09 -0.23
CA LEU A 690 14.76 -70.89 -0.55
C LEU A 690 13.51 -70.05 -0.87
N GLU A 691 13.27 -68.98 -0.12
CA GLU A 691 12.16 -68.05 -0.31
C GLU A 691 12.37 -67.19 -1.57
N CYS A 692 13.63 -66.86 -1.90
CA CYS A 692 14.00 -66.14 -3.13
C CYS A 692 13.79 -67.05 -4.33
N GLU A 693 14.26 -68.30 -4.24
CA GLU A 693 14.04 -69.34 -5.25
C GLU A 693 12.55 -69.57 -5.50
N LYS A 694 11.72 -69.55 -4.46
CA LYS A 694 10.27 -69.70 -4.58
C LYS A 694 9.58 -68.47 -5.18
N ASN A 695 9.91 -67.27 -4.71
CA ASN A 695 9.21 -66.04 -5.09
C ASN A 695 9.61 -65.52 -6.49
N THR A 696 10.83 -65.81 -6.92
CA THR A 696 11.37 -65.36 -8.21
C THR A 696 11.44 -66.49 -9.24
N SER A 697 10.95 -67.69 -8.92
CA SER A 697 11.18 -68.90 -9.73
C SER A 697 12.67 -69.12 -10.02
N ASN A 698 13.49 -69.00 -8.98
CA ASN A 698 14.95 -69.01 -9.02
C ASN A 698 15.50 -68.02 -10.06
N CYS A 699 15.20 -66.74 -9.85
CA CYS A 699 15.61 -65.63 -10.72
C CYS A 699 15.16 -65.80 -12.16
N TYR A 700 13.91 -66.21 -12.32
CA TYR A 700 13.22 -66.49 -13.59
C TYR A 700 14.02 -67.40 -14.53
N GLY A 701 14.86 -68.29 -13.97
CA GLY A 701 15.72 -69.20 -14.74
C GLY A 701 16.95 -68.54 -15.39
N HIS A 702 17.15 -67.25 -15.18
CA HIS A 702 18.22 -66.44 -15.77
C HIS A 702 19.24 -65.94 -14.75
N GLY A 703 19.34 -66.64 -13.62
CA GLY A 703 20.24 -66.33 -12.52
C GLY A 703 20.21 -67.40 -11.44
N TYR A 704 20.73 -67.07 -10.27
CA TYR A 704 20.57 -67.87 -9.06
C TYR A 704 20.40 -66.97 -7.84
N CYS A 705 19.63 -67.40 -6.84
CA CYS A 705 19.56 -66.70 -5.56
C CYS A 705 20.84 -66.96 -4.74
N ASP A 706 21.52 -65.91 -4.32
CA ASP A 706 22.64 -66.02 -3.39
C ASP A 706 22.16 -66.27 -1.94
N ASP A 707 23.11 -66.54 -1.03
CA ASP A 707 22.80 -66.83 0.38
C ASP A 707 22.19 -65.63 1.13
N SER A 708 22.19 -64.44 0.51
CA SER A 708 21.52 -63.23 1.02
C SER A 708 20.10 -63.05 0.49
N GLY A 709 19.58 -64.00 -0.31
CA GLY A 709 18.23 -63.92 -0.86
C GLY A 709 18.12 -63.03 -2.08
N LYS A 710 19.23 -62.73 -2.76
CA LYS A 710 19.27 -61.81 -3.89
C LYS A 710 19.59 -62.54 -5.18
N CYS A 711 18.89 -62.19 -6.25
CA CYS A 711 19.15 -62.74 -7.56
C CYS A 711 20.48 -62.25 -8.15
N LYS A 712 21.37 -63.20 -8.46
CA LYS A 712 22.58 -63.02 -9.24
C LYS A 712 22.27 -63.39 -10.69
N CYS A 713 22.04 -62.37 -11.49
CA CYS A 713 21.67 -62.54 -12.89
C CYS A 713 22.84 -62.98 -13.75
N GLN A 714 22.53 -63.82 -14.74
CA GLN A 714 23.44 -64.16 -15.83
C GLN A 714 23.72 -62.90 -16.66
N HIS A 715 24.82 -62.92 -17.42
CA HIS A 715 25.22 -61.78 -18.23
C HIS A 715 24.11 -61.34 -19.19
N GLY A 716 23.79 -60.03 -19.18
CA GLY A 716 22.73 -59.45 -20.00
C GLY A 716 21.35 -59.36 -19.36
N TYR A 717 21.13 -59.88 -18.13
CA TYR A 717 19.84 -59.80 -17.43
C TYR A 717 19.83 -58.73 -16.32
N SER A 718 18.67 -58.11 -16.13
CA SER A 718 18.43 -56.99 -15.21
C SER A 718 18.39 -57.45 -13.75
N GLY A 719 19.26 -56.87 -12.92
CA GLY A 719 19.25 -57.11 -11.47
C GLY A 719 18.10 -56.41 -10.74
N ILE A 720 17.39 -55.49 -11.41
CA ILE A 720 16.33 -54.65 -10.82
C ILE A 720 15.01 -55.43 -10.73
N ASP A 721 14.78 -56.36 -11.64
CA ASP A 721 13.56 -57.17 -11.74
C ASP A 721 13.80 -58.66 -11.42
N ASN A 722 14.86 -58.94 -10.66
CA ASN A 722 15.27 -60.30 -10.28
C ASN A 722 15.59 -61.21 -11.48
N CYS A 723 16.23 -60.65 -12.52
CA CYS A 723 16.63 -61.33 -13.75
C CYS A 723 15.48 -61.69 -14.69
N LEU A 724 14.33 -61.03 -14.52
CA LEU A 724 13.17 -61.23 -15.36
C LEU A 724 13.42 -60.73 -16.78
N ALA A 725 13.97 -59.52 -16.90
CA ALA A 725 14.13 -58.87 -18.19
C ALA A 725 15.59 -58.86 -18.64
N LYS A 726 15.79 -58.95 -19.95
CA LYS A 726 17.10 -58.92 -20.59
C LYS A 726 17.35 -57.53 -21.19
N TYR A 727 18.55 -56.98 -20.99
CA TYR A 727 18.99 -55.79 -21.71
C TYR A 727 19.09 -56.09 -23.20
N ILE A 728 18.58 -55.19 -24.03
CA ILE A 728 18.71 -55.26 -25.49
C ILE A 728 19.62 -54.16 -25.99
N ASP A 729 20.33 -54.48 -27.07
CA ASP A 729 21.04 -53.52 -27.90
C ASP A 729 20.03 -52.63 -28.65
N ALA A 730 19.66 -51.51 -28.04
CA ALA A 730 18.83 -50.49 -28.66
C ALA A 730 19.67 -49.59 -29.58
N ILE A 731 19.13 -49.25 -30.75
CA ILE A 731 19.72 -48.20 -31.59
C ILE A 731 19.26 -46.86 -31.03
N ILE A 732 20.19 -46.12 -30.43
CA ILE A 732 19.93 -44.80 -29.86
C ILE A 732 20.11 -43.75 -30.97
N ILE A 733 19.02 -43.06 -31.31
CA ILE A 733 19.01 -42.00 -32.32
C ILE A 733 18.75 -40.68 -31.59
N PRO A 734 19.82 -39.93 -31.21
CA PRO A 734 19.64 -38.60 -30.65
C PRO A 734 19.19 -37.63 -31.76
N ASN A 735 18.21 -36.79 -31.45
CA ASN A 735 17.78 -35.74 -32.36
C ASN A 735 18.88 -34.67 -32.50
N THR A 736 19.09 -34.12 -33.69
CA THR A 736 20.14 -33.12 -33.94
C THR A 736 19.68 -31.67 -33.80
N THR A 737 18.39 -31.43 -33.51
CA THR A 737 17.77 -30.10 -33.47
C THR A 737 17.07 -29.75 -32.16
N ASP A 738 16.63 -30.74 -31.37
CA ASP A 738 15.94 -30.54 -30.09
C ASP A 738 16.37 -31.64 -29.09
N PRO A 739 16.17 -31.43 -27.77
CA PRO A 739 16.59 -32.37 -26.72
C PRO A 739 15.62 -33.56 -26.61
N THR A 740 15.37 -34.23 -27.74
CA THR A 740 14.65 -35.49 -27.81
C THR A 740 15.58 -36.63 -28.18
N VAL A 741 15.26 -37.82 -27.67
CA VAL A 741 15.94 -39.04 -28.06
C VAL A 741 14.93 -40.13 -28.36
N SER A 742 15.18 -40.86 -29.45
CA SER A 742 14.43 -42.05 -29.79
C SER A 742 15.25 -43.32 -29.65
N PHE A 743 14.57 -44.39 -29.26
CA PHE A 743 15.08 -45.74 -29.25
C PHE A 743 14.35 -46.53 -30.31
N ASP A 744 15.08 -47.10 -31.27
CA ASP A 744 14.56 -48.10 -32.18
C ASP A 744 15.00 -49.48 -31.69
N ILE A 745 14.00 -50.32 -31.38
CA ILE A 745 14.18 -51.68 -30.90
C ILE A 745 13.25 -52.58 -31.71
N GLU A 746 13.82 -53.38 -32.61
CA GLU A 746 13.10 -54.36 -33.43
C GLU A 746 11.86 -53.78 -34.16
N GLY A 747 11.89 -52.49 -34.55
CA GLY A 747 10.79 -51.81 -35.24
C GLY A 747 9.80 -51.06 -34.33
N THR A 748 10.05 -51.01 -33.02
CA THR A 748 9.29 -50.21 -32.05
C THR A 748 10.03 -48.94 -31.66
N ASP A 749 9.36 -47.79 -31.82
CA ASP A 749 9.89 -46.46 -31.49
C ASP A 749 9.47 -46.00 -30.08
N PHE A 750 10.45 -45.69 -29.22
CA PHE A 750 10.23 -44.96 -27.96
C PHE A 750 10.78 -43.55 -28.08
N LEU A 751 10.05 -42.55 -27.58
CA LEU A 751 10.49 -41.15 -27.60
C LEU A 751 10.51 -40.57 -26.18
N PHE A 752 11.64 -39.96 -25.83
CA PHE A 752 11.79 -39.15 -24.64
C PHE A 752 11.99 -37.68 -25.00
N GLU A 753 11.23 -36.78 -24.35
CA GLU A 753 11.24 -35.34 -24.66
C GLU A 753 11.21 -34.48 -23.39
N LEU A 754 12.06 -33.45 -23.33
CA LEU A 754 11.94 -32.36 -22.35
C LEU A 754 10.85 -31.39 -22.80
N PHE A 755 9.73 -31.33 -22.08
CA PHE A 755 8.53 -30.58 -22.51
C PHE A 755 8.50 -29.12 -22.05
N SER A 756 8.56 -28.89 -20.74
CA SER A 756 8.53 -27.54 -20.18
C SER A 756 9.22 -27.44 -18.82
N ILE A 757 9.60 -26.22 -18.45
CA ILE A 757 10.11 -25.86 -17.12
C ILE A 757 9.11 -24.91 -16.48
N GLN A 758 8.62 -25.24 -15.29
CA GLN A 758 7.59 -24.49 -14.59
C GLN A 758 8.11 -23.96 -13.25
N GLU A 759 7.82 -22.71 -12.94
CA GLU A 759 7.92 -22.15 -11.60
C GLU A 759 6.59 -22.35 -10.89
N LEU A 760 6.63 -22.91 -9.68
CA LEU A 760 5.48 -23.15 -8.83
C LEU A 760 5.55 -22.25 -7.60
N ASN A 761 4.46 -21.58 -7.26
CA ASN A 761 4.36 -20.87 -5.98
C ASN A 761 4.24 -21.85 -4.79
N PHE A 762 4.15 -21.31 -3.58
CA PHE A 762 4.00 -22.09 -2.35
C PHE A 762 2.78 -23.05 -2.37
N ASP A 763 1.69 -22.68 -3.06
CA ASP A 763 0.48 -23.49 -3.20
C ASP A 763 0.52 -24.49 -4.36
N LYS A 764 1.68 -24.62 -5.04
CA LYS A 764 1.92 -25.44 -6.23
C LYS A 764 1.19 -24.98 -7.49
N ASN A 765 0.75 -23.71 -7.53
CA ASN A 765 0.21 -23.10 -8.74
C ASN A 765 1.35 -22.62 -9.64
N ILE A 766 1.19 -22.77 -10.95
CA ILE A 766 2.20 -22.35 -11.94
C ILE A 766 2.22 -20.82 -12.01
N THR A 767 3.38 -20.21 -11.75
CA THR A 767 3.61 -18.76 -11.85
C THR A 767 4.31 -18.38 -13.15
N LYS A 768 5.24 -19.23 -13.62
CA LYS A 768 5.93 -19.10 -14.91
C LYS A 768 6.07 -20.46 -15.57
N GLU A 769 6.04 -20.48 -16.89
CA GLU A 769 6.28 -21.70 -17.67
C GLU A 769 7.09 -21.37 -18.93
N LEU A 770 8.15 -22.13 -19.13
CA LEU A 770 8.99 -22.12 -20.32
C LEU A 770 8.70 -23.37 -21.13
N PHE A 771 7.92 -23.21 -22.21
CA PHE A 771 7.70 -24.28 -23.19
C PHE A 771 8.93 -24.46 -24.06
N ILE A 772 9.55 -25.63 -24.01
CA ILE A 772 10.79 -25.92 -24.72
C ILE A 772 10.61 -25.88 -26.24
N SER A 773 9.44 -26.29 -26.74
CA SER A 773 9.09 -26.29 -28.16
C SER A 773 9.11 -24.90 -28.82
N ASN A 774 9.11 -23.81 -28.04
CA ASN A 774 9.07 -22.44 -28.57
C ASN A 774 10.46 -21.89 -28.92
N TYR A 775 11.53 -22.64 -28.66
CA TYR A 775 12.91 -22.17 -28.77
C TYR A 775 13.75 -23.11 -29.64
N THR A 776 14.87 -22.57 -30.13
CA THR A 776 15.86 -23.33 -30.90
C THR A 776 17.02 -23.79 -30.01
N TRP A 777 17.72 -24.85 -30.40
CA TRP A 777 18.81 -25.42 -29.62
C TRP A 777 20.13 -25.43 -30.41
N ASN A 778 21.22 -25.05 -29.75
CA ASN A 778 22.57 -25.28 -30.23
C ASN A 778 22.99 -26.69 -29.81
N VAL A 779 23.22 -27.56 -30.79
CA VAL A 779 23.50 -28.97 -30.54
C VAL A 779 24.96 -29.29 -30.87
N ASN A 780 25.67 -29.88 -29.92
CA ASN A 780 27.03 -30.36 -30.11
C ASN A 780 27.14 -31.84 -29.72
N LYS A 781 27.50 -32.68 -30.69
CA LYS A 781 27.70 -34.12 -30.51
C LYS A 781 29.19 -34.42 -30.43
N THR A 782 29.60 -35.02 -29.32
CA THR A 782 30.98 -35.46 -29.08
C THR A 782 30.99 -36.97 -28.80
N THR A 783 31.97 -37.68 -29.35
CA THR A 783 32.17 -39.11 -29.04
C THR A 783 33.54 -39.26 -28.40
N THR A 784 33.56 -39.75 -27.17
CA THR A 784 34.78 -40.00 -26.40
C THR A 784 35.11 -41.49 -26.41
N ASN A 785 36.40 -41.79 -26.58
CA ASN A 785 36.94 -43.15 -26.56
C ASN A 785 36.26 -44.14 -27.53
N ASN A 786 35.61 -43.68 -28.62
CA ASN A 786 34.83 -44.47 -29.58
C ASN A 786 33.66 -45.30 -29.02
N HIS A 787 33.34 -45.19 -27.72
CA HIS A 787 32.29 -45.98 -27.08
C HIS A 787 31.25 -45.13 -26.35
N THR A 788 31.56 -43.89 -25.96
CA THR A 788 30.62 -42.99 -25.25
C THR A 788 30.28 -41.79 -26.12
N THR A 789 29.00 -41.60 -26.41
CA THR A 789 28.48 -40.45 -27.14
C THR A 789 27.80 -39.49 -26.15
N ASN A 790 28.16 -38.21 -26.22
CA ASN A 790 27.51 -37.11 -25.50
C ASN A 790 26.91 -36.13 -26.51
N VAL A 791 25.63 -35.82 -26.36
CA VAL A 791 24.92 -34.82 -27.15
C VAL A 791 24.48 -33.71 -26.21
N ASN A 792 25.07 -32.53 -26.38
CA ASN A 792 24.79 -31.35 -25.57
C ASN A 792 23.86 -30.43 -26.34
N TYR A 793 22.70 -30.15 -25.77
CA TYR A 793 21.69 -29.23 -26.26
C TYR A 793 21.71 -27.99 -25.38
N GLN A 794 22.05 -26.84 -25.96
CA GLN A 794 21.99 -25.55 -25.27
C GLN A 794 20.86 -24.70 -25.85
N LEU A 795 19.91 -24.31 -25.00
CA LEU A 795 18.74 -23.52 -25.40
C LEU A 795 19.18 -22.13 -25.87
N ASN A 796 18.77 -21.74 -27.08
CA ASN A 796 19.01 -20.40 -27.60
C ASN A 796 17.86 -19.47 -27.19
N THR A 797 18.11 -18.63 -26.20
CA THR A 797 17.10 -17.74 -25.62
C THR A 797 17.04 -16.34 -26.26
N LEU A 798 17.90 -16.06 -27.24
CA LEU A 798 17.93 -14.78 -27.97
C LEU A 798 16.87 -14.69 -29.09
N SER A 799 16.22 -15.79 -29.45
CA SER A 799 15.28 -15.87 -30.57
C SER A 799 13.79 -15.70 -30.19
N SER A 800 13.47 -15.16 -29.01
CA SER A 800 12.08 -15.04 -28.56
C SER A 800 11.29 -13.94 -29.32
N PRO A 801 10.12 -14.26 -29.92
CA PRO A 801 9.21 -13.28 -30.46
C PRO A 801 8.23 -12.80 -29.37
N SER A 802 8.65 -11.90 -28.48
CA SER A 802 7.67 -11.04 -27.78
C SER A 802 8.32 -9.82 -27.11
N SER A 803 7.75 -8.68 -27.46
CA SER A 803 7.92 -7.37 -26.85
C SER A 803 7.47 -7.35 -25.38
N PHE A 804 8.41 -7.15 -24.46
CA PHE A 804 8.15 -6.59 -23.14
C PHE A 804 8.98 -5.31 -22.95
N ASN A 805 8.30 -4.25 -22.54
CA ASN A 805 8.74 -2.86 -22.61
C ASN A 805 9.98 -2.52 -21.76
N ASN A 806 10.67 -1.48 -22.21
CA ASN A 806 11.84 -0.80 -21.64
C ASN A 806 11.75 -0.57 -20.11
N TYR A 807 12.59 -1.28 -19.35
CA TYR A 807 13.46 -0.84 -18.24
C TYR A 807 13.86 -2.03 -17.31
N SER A 808 14.49 -3.06 -17.87
CA SER A 808 15.39 -3.93 -17.09
C SER A 808 16.27 -4.78 -17.99
N THR A 809 17.55 -4.86 -17.62
CA THR A 809 18.53 -5.86 -18.03
C THR A 809 18.07 -7.26 -17.61
N TYR A 810 17.11 -7.84 -18.34
CA TYR A 810 16.72 -9.23 -18.16
C TYR A 810 17.81 -10.14 -18.75
N GLN A 811 18.45 -10.98 -17.94
CA GLN A 811 19.21 -12.13 -18.45
C GLN A 811 18.25 -13.30 -18.68
N PRO A 812 18.22 -13.89 -19.88
CA PRO A 812 17.37 -15.06 -20.14
C PRO A 812 17.89 -16.28 -19.38
N ALA A 813 16.97 -17.15 -18.94
CA ALA A 813 17.32 -18.43 -18.31
C ALA A 813 18.22 -19.26 -19.24
N GLN A 814 19.19 -19.96 -18.67
CA GLN A 814 20.09 -20.85 -19.39
C GLN A 814 19.66 -22.29 -19.13
N VAL A 815 19.35 -23.03 -20.20
CA VAL A 815 18.96 -24.44 -20.11
C VAL A 815 19.93 -25.24 -20.95
N LEU A 816 20.63 -26.17 -20.30
CA LEU A 816 21.50 -27.15 -20.92
C LEU A 816 20.92 -28.54 -20.67
N SER A 817 20.71 -29.30 -21.73
CA SER A 817 20.32 -30.70 -21.65
C SER A 817 21.43 -31.54 -22.27
N THR A 818 21.88 -32.60 -21.59
CA THR A 818 22.94 -33.48 -22.07
C THR A 818 22.42 -34.91 -22.09
N ILE A 819 22.41 -35.51 -23.28
CA ILE A 819 22.07 -36.91 -23.48
C ILE A 819 23.37 -37.68 -23.68
N SER A 820 23.64 -38.64 -22.81
CA SER A 820 24.88 -39.42 -22.80
C SER A 820 24.59 -40.91 -22.82
N PHE A 821 25.20 -41.65 -23.74
CA PHE A 821 25.05 -43.10 -23.84
C PHE A 821 26.35 -43.77 -24.25
N SER A 822 26.49 -45.06 -23.93
CA SER A 822 27.69 -45.81 -24.27
C SER A 822 27.40 -47.25 -24.66
N THR A 823 28.18 -47.80 -25.60
CA THR A 823 28.16 -49.22 -25.96
C THR A 823 28.81 -50.14 -24.91
N GLN A 824 29.35 -49.58 -23.82
CA GLN A 824 29.95 -50.31 -22.70
C GLN A 824 29.30 -49.89 -21.37
N PRO A 825 29.18 -50.79 -20.38
CA PRO A 825 28.69 -50.44 -19.05
C PRO A 825 29.67 -49.49 -18.34
N ARG A 826 29.13 -48.55 -17.56
CA ARG A 826 29.91 -47.54 -16.82
C ARG A 826 29.25 -47.19 -15.50
N THR A 827 30.05 -46.86 -14.48
CA THR A 827 29.55 -46.30 -13.23
C THR A 827 29.66 -44.79 -13.28
N VAL A 828 28.59 -44.07 -12.93
CA VAL A 828 28.56 -42.61 -12.85
C VAL A 828 28.21 -42.18 -11.45
N GLU A 829 28.74 -41.04 -11.01
CA GLU A 829 28.40 -40.45 -9.71
C GLU A 829 27.44 -39.29 -9.91
N PHE A 830 26.40 -39.23 -9.08
CA PHE A 830 25.49 -38.08 -9.01
C PHE A 830 24.90 -37.95 -7.60
N GLY A 831 24.89 -36.73 -7.04
CA GLY A 831 24.29 -36.48 -5.73
C GLY A 831 24.88 -37.31 -4.58
N GLY A 832 26.16 -37.71 -4.68
CA GLY A 832 26.82 -38.61 -3.72
C GLY A 832 26.46 -40.10 -3.86
N GLN A 833 25.71 -40.49 -4.90
CA GLN A 833 25.35 -41.88 -5.22
C GLN A 833 26.13 -42.39 -6.43
N GLN A 834 26.60 -43.64 -6.38
CA GLN A 834 27.19 -44.33 -7.53
C GLN A 834 26.12 -45.13 -8.27
N LEU A 835 25.88 -44.75 -9.52
CA LEU A 835 24.89 -45.33 -10.42
C LEU A 835 25.59 -46.18 -11.48
N LEU A 836 25.39 -47.50 -11.43
CA LEU A 836 25.79 -48.39 -12.52
C LEU A 836 24.84 -48.21 -13.71
N LEU A 837 25.38 -47.82 -14.86
CA LEU A 837 24.69 -47.75 -16.15
C LEU A 837 25.16 -48.90 -17.03
N HIS A 838 24.22 -49.64 -17.61
CA HIS A 838 24.54 -50.74 -18.52
C HIS A 838 24.88 -50.21 -19.92
N ALA A 839 25.46 -51.07 -20.77
CA ALA A 839 25.65 -50.74 -22.18
C ALA A 839 24.28 -50.37 -22.82
N ASN A 840 24.31 -49.44 -23.77
CA ASN A 840 23.14 -48.91 -24.49
C ASN A 840 22.06 -48.30 -23.59
N SER A 841 22.43 -47.90 -22.37
CA SER A 841 21.58 -47.08 -21.49
C SER A 841 21.85 -45.59 -21.71
N ILE A 842 20.81 -44.77 -21.57
CA ILE A 842 20.88 -43.31 -21.69
C ILE A 842 20.88 -42.67 -20.32
N LYS A 843 21.75 -41.67 -20.17
CA LYS A 843 21.79 -40.72 -19.07
C LYS A 843 21.35 -39.37 -19.61
N LEU A 844 20.33 -38.76 -18.99
CA LEU A 844 19.85 -37.43 -19.34
C LEU A 844 20.15 -36.47 -18.19
N GLN A 845 21.01 -35.50 -18.44
CA GLN A 845 21.28 -34.43 -17.49
C GLN A 845 20.56 -33.15 -17.93
N VAL A 846 19.83 -32.49 -17.03
CA VAL A 846 19.24 -31.17 -17.30
C VAL A 846 19.81 -30.19 -16.29
N ASN A 847 20.49 -29.15 -16.77
CA ASN A 847 21.02 -28.04 -15.98
C ASN A 847 20.26 -26.76 -16.33
N ILE A 848 19.61 -26.18 -15.33
CA ILE A 848 18.88 -24.92 -15.42
C ILE A 848 19.60 -23.90 -14.55
N SER A 849 20.06 -22.82 -15.16
CA SER A 849 20.67 -21.71 -14.43
C SER A 849 20.09 -20.37 -14.86
N LYS A 850 20.32 -19.35 -14.03
CA LYS A 850 19.78 -18.00 -14.24
C LYS A 850 18.25 -17.95 -14.35
N TRP A 851 17.54 -18.91 -13.74
CA TRP A 851 16.10 -18.83 -13.63
C TRP A 851 15.71 -17.71 -12.65
N GLN A 852 14.89 -16.77 -13.13
CA GLN A 852 14.43 -15.65 -12.31
C GLN A 852 13.16 -16.03 -11.56
N PHE A 853 13.29 -16.49 -10.32
CA PHE A 853 12.14 -16.81 -9.46
C PHE A 853 11.31 -15.56 -9.14
N SER A 854 10.01 -15.75 -8.94
CA SER A 854 9.06 -14.68 -8.61
C SER A 854 8.98 -14.40 -7.11
N SER A 855 9.46 -15.31 -6.26
CA SER A 855 9.42 -15.23 -4.79
C SER A 855 10.47 -16.16 -4.16
N ASN A 856 10.87 -15.88 -2.92
CA ASN A 856 11.69 -16.77 -2.07
C ASN A 856 10.97 -18.04 -1.59
N LEU A 857 9.67 -18.19 -1.88
CA LEU A 857 8.87 -19.39 -1.60
C LEU A 857 8.60 -20.25 -2.85
N SER A 858 9.08 -19.82 -4.01
CA SER A 858 8.86 -20.51 -5.28
C SER A 858 9.78 -21.73 -5.43
N THR A 859 9.32 -22.72 -6.19
CA THR A 859 10.07 -23.94 -6.54
C THR A 859 10.05 -24.16 -8.05
N LEU A 860 10.95 -25.00 -8.57
CA LEU A 860 10.94 -25.38 -9.99
C LEU A 860 10.38 -26.78 -10.18
N ARG A 861 9.76 -27.02 -11.34
CA ARG A 861 9.34 -28.34 -11.82
C ARG A 861 9.72 -28.49 -13.29
N VAL A 862 10.44 -29.56 -13.61
CA VAL A 862 10.75 -29.95 -14.98
C VAL A 862 9.75 -31.01 -15.43
N LEU A 863 9.09 -30.79 -16.57
CA LEU A 863 8.16 -31.74 -17.19
C LEU A 863 8.83 -32.49 -18.34
N GLN A 864 8.72 -33.82 -18.32
CA GLN A 864 9.26 -34.73 -19.31
C GLN A 864 8.15 -35.63 -19.86
N TYR A 865 8.20 -35.90 -21.16
CA TYR A 865 7.30 -36.84 -21.84
C TYR A 865 7.99 -38.15 -22.16
N LEU A 866 7.25 -39.23 -21.93
CA LEU A 866 7.55 -40.57 -22.40
C LEU A 866 6.42 -41.03 -23.32
N ARG A 867 6.72 -41.21 -24.61
CA ARG A 867 5.79 -41.81 -25.59
C ARG A 867 6.18 -43.26 -25.82
N VAL A 868 5.19 -44.15 -25.69
CA VAL A 868 5.35 -45.60 -25.90
C VAL A 868 4.55 -46.02 -27.12
N VAL A 869 5.19 -46.73 -28.05
CA VAL A 869 4.57 -47.47 -29.16
C VAL A 869 4.73 -48.97 -28.88
N LYS A 870 3.70 -49.78 -29.17
CA LYS A 870 3.47 -51.13 -28.64
C LYS A 870 4.22 -52.27 -29.36
N ASP A 871 4.83 -53.16 -28.58
CA ASP A 871 4.99 -54.63 -28.71
C ASP A 871 5.62 -55.16 -27.38
N ASP A 872 6.00 -56.45 -27.23
CA ASP A 872 6.45 -57.15 -25.99
C ASP A 872 7.73 -56.57 -25.28
N ILE A 873 8.02 -55.28 -25.44
CA ILE A 873 9.18 -54.56 -24.94
C ILE A 873 8.78 -53.67 -23.74
N GLN A 874 9.48 -53.81 -22.62
CA GLN A 874 9.26 -52.99 -21.41
C GLN A 874 10.40 -51.99 -21.24
N PHE A 875 10.08 -50.70 -21.21
CA PHE A 875 11.06 -49.66 -20.89
C PHE A 875 11.13 -49.42 -19.39
N ASN A 876 12.34 -49.37 -18.84
CA ASN A 876 12.56 -49.11 -17.42
C ASN A 876 13.38 -47.84 -17.24
N GLY A 877 12.77 -46.83 -16.63
CA GLY A 877 13.43 -45.58 -16.25
C GLY A 877 13.68 -45.54 -14.75
N ARG A 878 14.89 -45.16 -14.34
CA ARG A 878 15.22 -44.91 -12.95
C ARG A 878 15.25 -43.40 -12.73
N PHE A 879 14.32 -42.94 -11.90
CA PHE A 879 14.32 -41.59 -11.36
C PHE A 879 14.85 -41.65 -9.93
N ILE A 880 15.90 -40.89 -9.66
CA ILE A 880 16.42 -40.73 -8.31
C ILE A 880 15.73 -39.53 -7.64
N ASP A 881 15.36 -39.67 -6.37
CA ASP A 881 14.75 -38.58 -5.61
C ASP A 881 15.80 -37.56 -5.09
N VAL A 882 16.83 -37.32 -5.89
CA VAL A 882 17.97 -36.45 -5.58
C VAL A 882 18.25 -35.54 -6.77
N ALA A 883 18.52 -34.28 -6.49
CA ALA A 883 19.02 -33.29 -7.44
C ALA A 883 20.22 -32.55 -6.85
N LEU A 884 20.94 -31.78 -7.68
CA LEU A 884 21.90 -30.81 -7.18
C LEU A 884 21.30 -29.41 -7.26
N SER A 885 21.31 -28.72 -6.12
CA SER A 885 20.94 -27.32 -5.97
C SER A 885 22.17 -26.54 -5.55
N ASP A 886 22.66 -25.66 -6.41
CA ASP A 886 23.90 -24.90 -6.22
C ASP A 886 25.12 -25.80 -5.92
N GLY A 887 25.19 -26.94 -6.60
CA GLY A 887 26.23 -27.96 -6.44
C GLY A 887 26.06 -28.88 -5.22
N ARG A 888 25.00 -28.72 -4.42
CA ARG A 888 24.75 -29.51 -3.21
C ARG A 888 23.59 -30.48 -3.40
N PRO A 889 23.70 -31.75 -2.95
CA PRO A 889 22.60 -32.70 -3.01
C PRO A 889 21.37 -32.22 -2.22
N THR A 890 20.19 -32.37 -2.81
CA THR A 890 18.91 -32.04 -2.19
C THR A 890 17.83 -33.04 -2.61
N TYR A 891 16.79 -33.19 -1.79
CA TYR A 891 15.62 -34.00 -2.15
C TYR A 891 14.90 -33.42 -3.37
N SER A 892 14.53 -34.28 -4.32
CA SER A 892 13.84 -33.92 -5.56
C SER A 892 12.69 -34.89 -5.81
N PRO A 893 11.41 -34.47 -5.63
CA PRO A 893 10.29 -35.39 -5.81
C PRO A 893 9.99 -35.63 -7.29
N THR A 894 9.86 -36.91 -7.66
CA THR A 894 9.34 -37.32 -8.98
C THR A 894 7.83 -37.63 -8.89
N GLN A 895 7.04 -37.09 -9.81
CA GLN A 895 5.57 -37.23 -9.85
C GLN A 895 5.12 -37.72 -11.23
N LEU A 896 4.34 -38.79 -11.28
CA LEU A 896 3.64 -39.22 -12.49
C LEU A 896 2.35 -38.40 -12.64
N LEU A 897 2.29 -37.60 -13.70
CA LEU A 897 1.12 -36.83 -14.09
C LEU A 897 0.23 -37.66 -15.03
N PRO A 898 -1.06 -37.33 -15.20
CA PRO A 898 -2.03 -38.18 -15.91
C PRO A 898 -1.55 -38.64 -17.29
N SER A 899 -1.63 -39.94 -17.56
CA SER A 899 -1.28 -40.51 -18.87
C SER A 899 -2.43 -40.37 -19.86
N THR A 900 -2.13 -40.00 -21.10
CA THR A 900 -3.14 -39.89 -22.18
C THR A 900 -2.96 -41.06 -23.15
N ARG A 901 -4.02 -41.87 -23.34
CA ARG A 901 -4.04 -42.89 -24.39
C ARG A 901 -4.36 -42.22 -25.72
N ILE A 902 -3.51 -42.42 -26.72
CA ILE A 902 -3.73 -41.88 -28.07
C ILE A 902 -4.54 -42.87 -28.91
N ASN A 903 -4.17 -44.16 -28.85
CA ASN A 903 -4.88 -45.28 -29.51
C ASN A 903 -4.50 -46.62 -28.85
N ASP A 904 -4.92 -47.76 -29.43
CA ASP A 904 -4.67 -49.12 -28.91
C ASP A 904 -3.18 -49.56 -28.92
N GLU A 905 -2.31 -48.72 -29.47
CA GLU A 905 -0.88 -48.98 -29.69
C GLU A 905 0.04 -47.87 -29.14
N GLN A 906 -0.52 -46.73 -28.69
CA GLN A 906 0.25 -45.55 -28.29
C GLN A 906 -0.28 -44.89 -27.00
N SER A 907 0.64 -44.59 -26.10
CA SER A 907 0.36 -43.83 -24.87
C SER A 907 1.44 -42.79 -24.58
N ILE A 908 1.04 -41.68 -23.95
CA ILE A 908 1.95 -40.66 -23.41
C ILE A 908 1.82 -40.63 -21.90
N ALA A 909 2.95 -40.74 -21.21
CA ALA A 909 3.10 -40.47 -19.79
C ALA A 909 3.86 -39.15 -19.59
N MET A 910 3.41 -38.33 -18.63
CA MET A 910 4.08 -37.08 -18.26
C MET A 910 4.67 -37.21 -16.88
N ILE A 911 5.94 -36.85 -16.72
CA ILE A 911 6.71 -37.00 -15.49
C ILE A 911 7.18 -35.61 -15.06
N GLY A 912 6.83 -35.21 -13.83
CA GLY A 912 7.26 -33.95 -13.24
C GLY A 912 8.32 -34.18 -12.17
N ILE A 913 9.47 -33.53 -12.29
CA ILE A 913 10.56 -33.60 -11.31
C ILE A 913 10.75 -32.23 -10.66
N GLY A 914 10.69 -32.14 -9.33
CA GLY A 914 10.71 -30.88 -8.59
C GLY A 914 12.07 -30.48 -8.00
N PHE A 915 12.34 -29.17 -7.89
CA PHE A 915 13.53 -28.59 -7.23
C PHE A 915 13.13 -27.57 -6.18
N PRO A 916 13.91 -27.46 -5.09
CA PRO A 916 13.94 -26.22 -4.34
C PRO A 916 14.45 -25.07 -5.21
N GLN A 917 14.46 -23.87 -4.66
CA GLN A 917 15.03 -22.71 -5.33
C GLN A 917 16.55 -22.87 -5.47
N CYS A 918 17.10 -22.60 -6.66
CA CYS A 918 18.52 -22.75 -6.98
C CYS A 918 18.96 -21.73 -8.03
N GLN A 919 20.23 -21.31 -7.98
CA GLN A 919 20.89 -20.57 -9.05
C GLN A 919 21.35 -21.51 -10.16
N GLU A 920 21.77 -22.70 -9.79
CA GLU A 920 22.08 -23.82 -10.68
C GLU A 920 21.35 -25.09 -10.21
N CYS A 921 20.40 -25.54 -11.02
CA CYS A 921 19.55 -26.69 -10.74
C CYS A 921 19.92 -27.84 -11.69
N VAL A 922 20.46 -28.93 -11.17
CA VAL A 922 20.92 -30.06 -12.00
C VAL A 922 20.13 -31.32 -11.68
N LEU A 923 19.62 -31.93 -12.75
CA LEU A 923 18.93 -33.22 -12.81
C LEU A 923 19.73 -34.25 -13.56
N ASP A 924 19.52 -35.53 -13.22
CA ASP A 924 20.23 -36.62 -13.89
C ASP A 924 19.48 -37.97 -13.95
N PRO A 925 18.25 -38.05 -14.51
CA PRO A 925 17.57 -39.33 -14.72
C PRO A 925 18.29 -40.26 -15.70
N ASP A 926 18.11 -41.57 -15.52
CA ASP A 926 18.66 -42.61 -16.40
C ASP A 926 17.61 -43.62 -16.89
N PHE A 927 17.83 -44.13 -18.11
CA PHE A 927 16.87 -44.96 -18.83
C PHE A 927 17.54 -46.14 -19.54
N ALA A 928 16.90 -47.32 -19.47
CA ALA A 928 17.33 -48.52 -20.17
C ALA A 928 16.13 -49.29 -20.76
N ALA A 929 16.32 -49.84 -21.95
CA ALA A 929 15.33 -50.71 -22.57
C ALA A 929 15.55 -52.17 -22.19
N LEU A 930 14.46 -52.88 -21.91
CA LEU A 930 14.47 -54.28 -21.50
C LEU A 930 13.42 -55.06 -22.31
N VAL A 931 13.71 -56.32 -22.63
CA VAL A 931 12.68 -57.27 -23.12
C VAL A 931 12.42 -58.35 -22.10
N ILE A 932 11.14 -58.68 -22.00
CA ILE A 932 10.65 -59.83 -21.26
C ILE A 932 10.33 -60.88 -22.32
N ASN A 933 11.02 -62.02 -22.30
CA ASN A 933 10.72 -63.11 -23.22
C ASN A 933 9.43 -63.82 -22.75
N PRO A 934 8.31 -63.75 -23.51
CA PRO A 934 7.05 -64.36 -23.10
C PRO A 934 7.11 -65.90 -23.05
N ASP A 935 8.02 -66.51 -23.81
CA ASP A 935 8.10 -67.97 -24.02
C ASP A 935 8.73 -68.74 -22.85
N GLY A 936 9.37 -68.03 -21.91
CA GLY A 936 9.94 -68.61 -20.68
C GLY A 936 8.95 -68.76 -19.53
N TYR A 937 7.74 -68.19 -19.68
CA TYR A 937 6.68 -68.41 -18.71
C TYR A 937 6.17 -69.84 -18.87
N GLY A 938 6.31 -70.63 -17.81
CA GLY A 938 5.46 -71.81 -17.63
C GLY A 938 4.04 -71.35 -17.91
N LYS A 939 3.44 -71.85 -19.00
CA LYS A 939 2.06 -71.56 -19.37
C LYS A 939 1.26 -71.65 -18.09
N CYS A 940 0.76 -70.52 -17.60
CA CYS A 940 -0.43 -70.56 -16.79
C CYS A 940 -1.43 -71.24 -17.72
N ASP A 941 -1.74 -72.51 -17.45
CA ASP A 941 -2.93 -73.14 -17.99
C ASP A 941 -4.00 -72.08 -17.79
N SER A 942 -4.44 -71.51 -18.91
CA SER A 942 -5.57 -70.62 -18.86
C SER A 942 -6.66 -71.51 -18.29
N ILE A 943 -7.01 -71.30 -17.02
CA ILE A 943 -8.32 -71.64 -16.54
C ILE A 943 -9.21 -70.65 -17.27
N GLY A 944 -9.41 -70.90 -18.55
CA GLY A 944 -10.41 -70.25 -19.35
C GLY A 944 -11.70 -70.53 -18.60
N PHE A 945 -12.26 -69.48 -18.01
CA PHE A 945 -13.62 -69.52 -17.52
C PHE A 945 -14.47 -69.88 -18.74
N GLY A 946 -14.85 -71.16 -18.84
CA GLY A 946 -15.59 -71.67 -19.98
C GLY A 946 -16.78 -70.76 -20.25
N LYS A 947 -17.06 -70.46 -21.52
CA LYS A 947 -18.09 -69.48 -21.93
C LYS A 947 -19.44 -69.70 -21.22
N TRP A 948 -19.76 -70.93 -20.83
CA TRP A 948 -20.93 -71.27 -20.01
C TRP A 948 -20.93 -70.63 -18.61
N LYS A 949 -19.78 -70.48 -17.95
CA LYS A 949 -19.64 -69.79 -16.65
C LYS A 949 -19.78 -68.28 -16.78
N ILE A 950 -19.33 -67.68 -17.89
CA ILE A 950 -19.55 -66.25 -18.19
C ILE A 950 -21.04 -65.98 -18.43
N ILE A 951 -21.72 -66.88 -19.14
CA ILE A 951 -23.18 -66.83 -19.33
C ILE A 951 -23.90 -66.97 -17.97
N VAL A 952 -23.47 -67.88 -17.11
CA VAL A 952 -24.04 -68.05 -15.76
C VAL A 952 -23.79 -66.81 -14.89
N ILE A 953 -22.60 -66.21 -14.92
CA ILE A 953 -22.29 -64.97 -14.19
C ILE A 953 -23.11 -63.81 -14.75
N ALA A 954 -23.24 -63.66 -16.07
CA ALA A 954 -24.06 -62.61 -16.69
C ALA A 954 -25.55 -62.75 -16.32
N VAL A 955 -26.08 -63.98 -16.29
CA VAL A 955 -27.46 -64.26 -15.86
C VAL A 955 -27.64 -64.00 -14.36
N CYS A 956 -26.68 -64.38 -13.52
CA CYS A 956 -26.71 -64.13 -12.08
C CYS A 956 -26.59 -62.64 -11.75
N VAL A 957 -25.71 -61.89 -12.43
CA VAL A 957 -25.55 -60.44 -12.27
C VAL A 957 -26.80 -59.71 -12.75
N SER A 958 -27.45 -60.18 -13.81
CA SER A 958 -28.72 -59.62 -14.29
C SER A 958 -29.85 -59.84 -13.28
N LEU A 959 -29.93 -61.02 -12.65
CA LEU A 959 -30.88 -61.32 -11.58
C LEU A 959 -30.61 -60.51 -10.30
N VAL A 960 -29.34 -60.30 -9.94
CA VAL A 960 -28.95 -59.45 -8.80
C VAL A 960 -29.26 -57.98 -9.07
N MET A 961 -29.06 -57.49 -10.31
CA MET A 961 -29.43 -56.13 -10.71
C MET A 961 -30.96 -55.92 -10.72
N ILE A 962 -31.73 -56.90 -11.20
CA ILE A 962 -33.20 -56.81 -11.16
C ILE A 962 -33.71 -56.84 -9.72
N THR A 963 -33.16 -57.68 -8.85
CA THR A 963 -33.55 -57.76 -7.43
C THR A 963 -33.13 -56.52 -6.64
N THR A 964 -31.92 -55.98 -6.87
CA THR A 964 -31.49 -54.71 -6.26
C THR A 964 -32.31 -53.53 -6.76
N VAL A 965 -32.67 -53.46 -8.04
CA VAL A 965 -33.57 -52.42 -8.56
C VAL A 965 -34.97 -52.56 -7.95
N LEU A 966 -35.51 -53.76 -7.80
CA LEU A 966 -36.79 -53.99 -7.10
C LEU A 966 -36.73 -53.59 -5.62
N VAL A 967 -35.64 -53.93 -4.92
CA VAL A 967 -35.41 -53.54 -3.53
C VAL A 967 -35.26 -52.01 -3.41
N ILE A 968 -34.56 -51.37 -4.35
CA ILE A 968 -34.43 -49.90 -4.41
C ILE A 968 -35.79 -49.27 -4.69
N VAL A 969 -36.60 -49.79 -5.61
CA VAL A 969 -37.95 -49.26 -5.89
C VAL A 969 -38.87 -49.42 -4.67
N ILE A 970 -38.82 -50.57 -3.99
CA ILE A 970 -39.59 -50.79 -2.76
C ILE A 970 -39.08 -49.89 -1.64
N ALA A 971 -37.76 -49.77 -1.46
CA ALA A 971 -37.15 -48.89 -0.46
C ALA A 971 -37.43 -47.41 -0.76
N PHE A 972 -37.45 -47.01 -2.03
CA PHE A 972 -37.81 -45.65 -2.45
C PHE A 972 -39.30 -45.39 -2.25
N LYS A 973 -40.17 -46.36 -2.52
CA LYS A 973 -41.61 -46.27 -2.20
C LYS A 973 -41.83 -46.15 -0.70
N LYS A 974 -41.09 -46.92 0.12
CA LYS A 974 -41.12 -46.86 1.60
C LYS A 974 -40.50 -45.57 2.14
N ALA A 975 -39.44 -45.05 1.50
CA ALA A 975 -38.77 -43.80 1.86
C ALA A 975 -39.59 -42.57 1.47
N VAL A 976 -40.34 -42.62 0.35
CA VAL A 976 -41.33 -41.59 -0.02
C VAL A 976 -42.51 -41.63 0.95
N GLN A 977 -43.02 -42.81 1.32
CA GLN A 977 -44.05 -42.95 2.36
C GLN A 977 -43.56 -42.47 3.73
N LEU A 978 -42.30 -42.74 4.11
CA LEU A 978 -41.67 -42.24 5.33
C LEU A 978 -41.36 -40.73 5.26
N LYS A 979 -41.02 -40.17 4.09
CA LYS A 979 -40.86 -38.72 3.90
C LYS A 979 -42.21 -38.01 3.96
N PHE A 980 -43.28 -38.61 3.43
CA PHE A 980 -44.63 -38.09 3.56
C PHE A 980 -45.11 -38.18 5.01
N ALA A 981 -44.87 -39.30 5.70
CA ALA A 981 -45.14 -39.46 7.12
C ALA A 981 -44.29 -38.52 8.00
N LYS A 982 -43.01 -38.27 7.68
CA LYS A 982 -42.17 -37.28 8.38
C LYS A 982 -42.58 -35.85 8.07
N ARG A 983 -43.07 -35.53 6.87
CA ARG A 983 -43.64 -34.20 6.54
C ARG A 983 -44.99 -33.99 7.24
N LEU A 984 -45.82 -35.02 7.34
CA LEU A 984 -47.04 -35.02 8.17
C LEU A 984 -46.69 -34.89 9.66
N ASN A 985 -45.72 -35.63 10.17
CA ASN A 985 -45.31 -35.55 11.57
C ASN A 985 -44.65 -34.20 11.89
N LYS A 986 -43.91 -33.61 10.95
CA LYS A 986 -43.34 -32.25 11.08
C LYS A 986 -44.44 -31.16 11.02
N SER A 987 -45.49 -31.39 10.23
CA SER A 987 -46.70 -30.55 10.21
C SER A 987 -47.47 -30.66 11.53
N PHE A 988 -47.62 -31.89 12.07
CA PHE A 988 -48.26 -32.14 13.37
C PHE A 988 -47.43 -31.67 14.56
N THR A 989 -46.09 -31.70 14.52
CA THR A 989 -45.25 -31.11 15.59
C THR A 989 -45.29 -29.59 15.56
N ASN A 990 -45.35 -28.96 14.38
CA ASN A 990 -45.55 -27.52 14.26
C ASN A 990 -46.97 -27.12 14.70
N LEU A 991 -47.98 -27.97 14.46
CA LEU A 991 -49.32 -27.83 15.02
C LEU A 991 -49.32 -28.01 16.55
N SER A 992 -48.52 -28.94 17.09
CA SER A 992 -48.38 -29.17 18.54
C SER A 992 -47.61 -28.04 19.24
N TYR A 993 -46.65 -27.39 18.56
CA TYR A 993 -45.96 -26.20 19.07
C TYR A 993 -46.88 -24.97 19.05
N SER A 994 -47.75 -24.86 18.04
CA SER A 994 -48.79 -23.82 17.99
C SER A 994 -49.90 -24.06 19.03
N LEU A 995 -50.31 -25.33 19.25
CA LEU A 995 -51.27 -25.73 20.28
C LEU A 995 -50.70 -25.65 21.70
N ASN A 996 -49.40 -25.88 21.91
CA ASN A 996 -48.74 -25.67 23.21
C ASN A 996 -48.55 -24.17 23.53
N ASN A 997 -48.37 -23.31 22.52
CA ASN A 997 -48.42 -21.86 22.72
C ASN A 997 -49.86 -21.35 22.97
N LEU A 998 -50.89 -22.03 22.47
CA LEU A 998 -52.29 -21.80 22.86
C LEU A 998 -52.62 -22.34 24.27
N SER A 999 -52.04 -23.47 24.67
CA SER A 999 -52.17 -24.06 26.02
C SER A 999 -51.49 -23.19 27.10
N ASN A 1000 -50.32 -22.62 26.82
CA ASN A 1000 -49.63 -21.70 27.72
C ASN A 1000 -50.29 -20.30 27.79
N SER A 1001 -51.10 -19.93 26.79
CA SER A 1001 -52.00 -18.78 26.86
C SER A 1001 -53.25 -19.08 27.71
N PHE A 1002 -53.79 -20.30 27.64
CA PHE A 1002 -54.91 -20.77 28.48
C PHE A 1002 -54.53 -20.96 29.96
N HIS A 1003 -53.27 -21.33 30.27
CA HIS A 1003 -52.79 -21.42 31.65
C HIS A 1003 -52.55 -20.06 32.32
N ASN A 1004 -52.32 -18.99 31.55
CA ASN A 1004 -52.28 -17.62 32.06
C ASN A 1004 -53.68 -16.98 32.16
N LEU A 1005 -54.68 -17.48 31.42
CA LEU A 1005 -56.09 -17.08 31.60
C LEU A 1005 -56.73 -17.69 32.86
N ASN A 1006 -56.35 -18.92 33.25
CA ASN A 1006 -56.86 -19.58 34.46
C ASN A 1006 -56.21 -19.09 35.77
N ARG A 1007 -55.16 -18.25 35.69
CA ARG A 1007 -54.50 -17.66 36.87
C ARG A 1007 -54.99 -16.23 37.19
N ILE A 1008 -55.85 -15.65 36.36
CA ILE A 1008 -56.46 -14.33 36.59
C ILE A 1008 -57.93 -14.45 37.08
N LEU A 1009 -58.51 -15.66 37.11
CA LEU A 1009 -59.94 -15.88 37.41
C LEU A 1009 -60.28 -16.46 38.80
N ASN A 1010 -59.36 -16.56 39.77
CA ASN A 1010 -59.72 -17.02 41.13
C ASN A 1010 -58.89 -16.35 42.26
N GLN A 1011 -59.13 -15.06 42.48
CA GLN A 1011 -59.01 -14.29 43.74
C GLN A 1011 -59.70 -12.96 43.40
N SER A 1012 -60.81 -12.51 43.99
CA SER A 1012 -61.48 -12.81 45.25
C SER A 1012 -62.89 -12.21 45.18
N ASP A 1013 -63.82 -12.82 45.91
CA ASP A 1013 -65.15 -12.29 46.21
C ASP A 1013 -65.16 -10.83 46.71
N THR A 1014 -66.19 -10.11 46.23
CA THR A 1014 -66.94 -9.01 46.88
C THR A 1014 -66.30 -7.62 47.08
N LYS A 1015 -66.68 -6.65 46.22
CA LYS A 1015 -67.67 -5.57 46.54
C LYS A 1015 -68.01 -4.67 45.33
N ILE A 1016 -69.26 -4.80 44.87
CA ILE A 1016 -70.24 -3.79 44.38
C ILE A 1016 -69.71 -2.41 43.94
N SER A 1017 -69.85 -2.07 42.64
CA SER A 1017 -70.85 -1.11 42.08
C SER A 1017 -70.55 -0.69 40.61
N THR A 1018 -71.55 -0.87 39.71
CA THR A 1018 -71.98 0.00 38.57
C THR A 1018 -70.93 0.50 37.54
N GLN A 1019 -71.13 0.58 36.22
CA GLN A 1019 -72.24 0.37 35.26
C GLN A 1019 -71.64 0.50 33.84
N GLN A 1020 -72.12 -0.31 32.87
CA GLN A 1020 -72.46 -0.04 31.44
C GLN A 1020 -71.48 0.74 30.54
N GLU A 1021 -71.23 0.43 29.25
CA GLU A 1021 -71.95 -0.23 28.13
C GLU A 1021 -70.87 -0.55 27.04
N GLN A 1022 -70.87 -1.72 26.36
CA GLN A 1022 -71.44 -1.95 24.99
C GLN A 1022 -71.02 -0.89 23.94
N GLU A 1023 -70.58 -1.18 22.70
CA GLU A 1023 -70.93 -2.26 21.78
C GLU A 1023 -70.09 -2.17 20.45
N ILE A 1024 -70.05 -3.29 19.69
CA ILE A 1024 -70.14 -3.40 18.21
C ILE A 1024 -68.90 -3.43 17.26
N ASN A 1025 -68.91 -4.55 16.51
CA ASN A 1025 -68.59 -4.89 15.10
C ASN A 1025 -67.21 -5.05 14.46
N THR A 1026 -67.18 -6.21 13.79
CA THR A 1026 -66.36 -6.75 12.71
C THR A 1026 -66.41 -6.00 11.37
N ASN A 1027 -65.38 -6.25 10.55
CA ASN A 1027 -65.34 -6.34 9.07
C ASN A 1027 -64.47 -5.31 8.33
N SER A 1028 -63.24 -5.73 8.00
CA SER A 1028 -62.55 -5.44 6.72
C SER A 1028 -61.17 -6.11 6.77
N ILE A 1029 -60.96 -7.21 6.05
CA ILE A 1029 -59.65 -7.75 5.56
C ILE A 1029 -59.86 -9.14 4.89
N GLN A 1030 -61.03 -9.78 5.06
CA GLN A 1030 -61.40 -10.99 4.30
C GLN A 1030 -61.55 -10.77 2.78
N ASN A 1031 -61.57 -9.54 2.29
CA ASN A 1031 -61.74 -9.24 0.86
C ASN A 1031 -60.46 -9.00 0.06
N LYS A 1032 -59.27 -8.90 0.67
CA LYS A 1032 -58.03 -8.55 -0.09
C LYS A 1032 -57.09 -9.72 -0.39
N ILE A 1033 -57.26 -10.88 0.24
CA ILE A 1033 -56.39 -12.05 -0.02
C ILE A 1033 -56.99 -12.98 -1.10
N SER A 1034 -58.31 -12.93 -1.30
CA SER A 1034 -59.03 -13.67 -2.36
C SER A 1034 -58.62 -13.23 -3.79
N ASP A 1035 -58.24 -11.98 -3.99
CA ASP A 1035 -57.96 -11.44 -5.34
C ASP A 1035 -56.52 -11.71 -5.82
N TRP A 1036 -55.58 -11.99 -4.92
CA TRP A 1036 -54.18 -12.20 -5.30
C TRP A 1036 -53.93 -13.61 -5.85
N VAL A 1037 -54.65 -14.61 -5.36
CA VAL A 1037 -54.43 -16.02 -5.76
C VAL A 1037 -55.14 -16.37 -7.08
N LYS A 1038 -56.21 -15.66 -7.48
CA LYS A 1038 -56.88 -15.89 -8.77
C LYS A 1038 -56.10 -15.42 -10.00
N LYS A 1039 -55.03 -14.63 -9.84
CA LYS A 1039 -54.34 -13.99 -10.98
C LYS A 1039 -53.09 -14.74 -11.49
N LYS A 1040 -52.77 -15.94 -10.97
CA LYS A 1040 -51.56 -16.68 -11.38
C LYS A 1040 -51.75 -18.16 -11.71
N ALA A 1041 -52.99 -18.57 -12.00
CA ALA A 1041 -53.35 -19.90 -12.51
C ALA A 1041 -53.88 -19.89 -13.96
N HIS A 1042 -53.35 -19.01 -14.81
CA HIS A 1042 -53.30 -19.18 -16.26
C HIS A 1042 -51.94 -18.72 -16.80
N LYS A 1043 -50.92 -19.56 -16.58
CA LYS A 1043 -49.77 -19.78 -17.46
C LYS A 1043 -49.03 -21.03 -17.01
#